data_AF-A0A0Q7LGB5-F1
#
_entry.id   AF-A0A0Q7LGB5-F1
#
_cell.length_a   1.000
_cell.length_b   1.000
_cell.length_c   1.000
_cell.angle_alpha   90.00
_cell.angle_beta   90.00
_cell.angle_gamma   90.00
#
_symmetry.space_group_name_H-M   'P 1'
#
loop_
_entity.id
_entity.type
_entity.pdbx_description
1 polymer ?
#
loop_
_entity_poly.entity_id
_entity_poly.type
_entity_poly.pdbx_seq_one_letter_code
_entity_poly.pdbx_strand_id
1 'polypeptide(L)'
;MRAGGVDQVVFRNGEDIAHIAELDQKLWVVLACPTRGIDFDARTLDLIDTDGDGRVRPPEVIAACQWACERLRSADVLLAGGGTLSLQDLDDTRAPGADLAKEGRRILDLLGKKDTHTLTLADISDRGEWLAAMRFNGDGVVTPATATDDALRAIIEEAMRTHGSTPDRHEHTPGLDRARAEAFMADVHAMRDWYARGDEDALLPLGARTLAAAEAVRAVAAKIDDFFARCRVAAYDVQAVVALNPSPEAYDALAGHTLDASVQPVAELPLAPVTPHRALPLGGASLNPAWAEAMATFARDAVAPLLGARDTLDEDGWQSLRRQLAPCDAWIAARPANALAGLSRERIDALFATGDALLALIAEDEAAEHHNRLLTDLEKLLRLQRDLHVLLHNFVSFKAFYRREGAIFQAGTLYLDGRSCELTVQVQDAARHAALAGLAKTCLAYCDCTRQGQKMSIVAAFTAGDVDFLFVGRNGVFYDRQGRDWDATITRLIENPTSVAQAFFAPYKKFVRLIEEQVAKRAAASEAGSQTALQSLAGRVATADRPADASTAAKAPARPGPVLPSGSRIDVGTVAAIGVALGSISAVLVGIFGKFIDLGQWIPVALVGIVIAISGPSMLIAWLKLRQRSLGPILDASGWAINGRMKVNVRLGGMLSQTAHVPPGARRIAPDPYRQRPGLAGALAAVTCVVGAVLLLAWRMDWLDHRLPPRLQHDPAAASAPGA
;
A
#
# COMPACT_ATOMS: atom_id res chain seq x y z
N MET A 1 -30.69 0.35 -18.02
CA MET A 1 -30.50 0.82 -19.43
C MET A 1 -29.54 -0.12 -20.14
N ARG A 2 -29.58 -0.26 -21.47
CA ARG A 2 -28.61 -1.10 -22.22
C ARG A 2 -27.51 -0.27 -22.84
N ALA A 3 -26.27 -0.52 -22.45
CA ALA A 3 -25.07 0.08 -23.04
C ALA A 3 -23.89 -0.90 -22.98
N GLY A 4 -22.96 -0.82 -23.94
CA GLY A 4 -21.81 -1.74 -24.01
C GLY A 4 -22.17 -3.21 -24.25
N GLY A 5 -23.42 -3.53 -24.59
CA GLY A 5 -23.91 -4.89 -24.75
C GLY A 5 -24.32 -5.59 -23.45
N VAL A 6 -24.45 -4.84 -22.35
CA VAL A 6 -24.89 -5.32 -21.03
C VAL A 6 -26.02 -4.45 -20.47
N ASP A 7 -26.78 -5.00 -19.53
CA ASP A 7 -27.76 -4.25 -18.75
C ASP A 7 -27.04 -3.46 -17.64
N GLN A 8 -27.24 -2.14 -17.60
CA GLN A 8 -26.64 -1.22 -16.64
C GLN A 8 -27.71 -0.66 -15.70
N VAL A 9 -27.38 -0.63 -14.41
CA VAL A 9 -28.21 -0.05 -13.36
C VAL A 9 -28.32 1.46 -13.52
N VAL A 10 -29.49 2.01 -13.20
CA VAL A 10 -29.75 3.45 -13.23
C VAL A 10 -30.33 3.84 -11.89
N PHE A 11 -29.62 4.67 -11.16
CA PHE A 11 -30.10 5.29 -9.93
C PHE A 11 -31.01 6.47 -10.28
N ARG A 12 -32.24 6.47 -9.77
CA ARG A 12 -33.28 7.48 -10.03
C ARG A 12 -33.58 8.32 -8.80
N ASN A 13 -33.54 7.70 -7.62
CA ASN A 13 -33.77 8.30 -6.32
C ASN A 13 -32.82 7.68 -5.28
N GLY A 14 -32.78 8.28 -4.08
CA GLY A 14 -31.94 7.82 -2.98
C GLY A 14 -32.27 6.40 -2.51
N GLU A 15 -33.52 5.96 -2.67
CA GLU A 15 -33.94 4.60 -2.35
C GLU A 15 -33.15 3.55 -3.16
N ASP A 16 -32.83 3.82 -4.42
CA ASP A 16 -31.99 2.93 -5.23
C ASP A 16 -30.57 2.77 -4.62
N ILE A 17 -30.07 3.76 -3.87
CA ILE A 17 -28.79 3.68 -3.14
C ILE A 17 -28.97 2.91 -1.83
N ALA A 18 -30.06 3.15 -1.09
CA ALA A 18 -30.34 2.45 0.17
C ALA A 18 -30.53 0.93 -0.04
N HIS A 19 -31.17 0.54 -1.14
CA HIS A 19 -31.44 -0.86 -1.49
C HIS A 19 -30.37 -1.49 -2.41
N ILE A 20 -29.21 -0.87 -2.54
CA ILE A 20 -28.14 -1.37 -3.43
C ILE A 20 -27.68 -2.81 -3.10
N ALA A 21 -27.86 -3.25 -1.85
CA ALA A 21 -27.55 -4.61 -1.39
C ALA A 21 -28.43 -5.68 -2.06
N GLU A 22 -29.63 -5.33 -2.53
CA GLU A 22 -30.58 -6.26 -3.17
C GLU A 22 -30.23 -6.54 -4.64
N LEU A 23 -29.36 -5.71 -5.22
CA LEU A 23 -28.91 -5.85 -6.59
C LEU A 23 -28.01 -7.08 -6.74
N ASP A 24 -28.38 -8.04 -7.60
CA ASP A 24 -27.54 -9.20 -7.92
C ASP A 24 -26.13 -8.71 -8.33
N GLN A 25 -25.12 -9.19 -7.60
CA GLN A 25 -23.72 -8.82 -7.81
C GLN A 25 -23.24 -9.06 -9.26
N LYS A 26 -23.88 -9.97 -10.00
CA LYS A 26 -23.61 -10.21 -11.42
C LYS A 26 -23.98 -9.03 -12.33
N LEU A 27 -24.82 -8.11 -11.85
CA LEU A 27 -25.21 -6.90 -12.55
C LEU A 27 -24.28 -5.72 -12.26
N TRP A 28 -23.36 -5.85 -11.30
CA TRP A 28 -22.32 -4.86 -11.06
C TRP A 28 -21.28 -4.95 -12.15
N VAL A 29 -20.87 -3.80 -12.71
CA VAL A 29 -19.83 -3.75 -13.74
C VAL A 29 -18.43 -4.00 -13.16
N VAL A 30 -18.20 -3.62 -11.90
CA VAL A 30 -16.92 -3.79 -11.20
C VAL A 30 -17.09 -4.58 -9.92
N LEU A 31 -16.15 -5.47 -9.66
CA LEU A 31 -16.04 -6.29 -8.45
C LEU A 31 -14.83 -5.93 -7.58
N ALA A 32 -13.90 -5.13 -8.10
CA ALA A 32 -12.81 -4.52 -7.34
C ALA A 32 -12.29 -3.26 -8.07
N CYS A 33 -12.05 -2.19 -7.33
CA CYS A 33 -11.48 -0.93 -7.83
C CYS A 33 -10.25 -0.56 -6.98
N PRO A 34 -9.09 -0.23 -7.57
CA PRO A 34 -7.92 0.20 -6.82
C PRO A 34 -8.15 1.57 -6.15
N THR A 35 -7.60 1.78 -4.95
CA THR A 35 -7.70 3.06 -4.23
C THR A 35 -6.74 4.14 -4.76
N ARG A 36 -5.83 3.78 -5.67
CA ARG A 36 -4.77 4.65 -6.21
C ARG A 36 -4.64 4.49 -7.73
N GLY A 37 -4.07 5.51 -8.38
CA GLY A 37 -3.82 5.49 -9.83
C GLY A 37 -5.07 5.70 -10.69
N ILE A 38 -6.10 6.31 -10.09
CA ILE A 38 -7.37 6.66 -10.74
C ILE A 38 -7.69 8.13 -10.43
N ASP A 39 -8.45 8.79 -11.29
CA ASP A 39 -8.90 10.16 -11.09
C ASP A 39 -10.12 10.20 -10.16
N PHE A 40 -9.85 10.04 -8.87
CA PHE A 40 -10.84 10.10 -7.81
C PHE A 40 -10.18 10.51 -6.49
N ASP A 41 -10.95 10.99 -5.52
CA ASP A 41 -10.43 11.37 -4.20
C ASP A 41 -9.94 10.12 -3.44
N ALA A 42 -8.62 10.04 -3.25
CA ALA A 42 -7.96 8.91 -2.62
C ALA A 42 -8.43 8.71 -1.16
N ARG A 43 -8.67 9.80 -0.43
CA ARG A 43 -9.10 9.75 0.97
C ARG A 43 -10.52 9.19 1.10
N THR A 44 -11.42 9.53 0.17
CA THR A 44 -12.75 8.93 0.11
C THR A 44 -12.68 7.41 -0.07
N LEU A 45 -11.79 6.92 -0.93
CA LEU A 45 -11.61 5.48 -1.14
C LEU A 45 -11.00 4.80 0.09
N ASP A 46 -10.05 5.46 0.76
CA ASP A 46 -9.47 4.94 2.02
C ASP A 46 -10.50 4.84 3.15
N LEU A 47 -11.53 5.70 3.16
CA LEU A 47 -12.62 5.63 4.14
C LEU A 47 -13.67 4.55 3.83
N ILE A 48 -13.67 4.05 2.58
CA ILE A 48 -14.53 2.94 2.13
C ILE A 48 -13.78 1.61 2.26
N ASP A 49 -12.48 1.58 1.97
CA ASP A 49 -11.57 0.44 2.14
C ASP A 49 -11.41 0.12 3.63
N THR A 50 -12.21 -0.83 4.09
CA THR A 50 -12.29 -1.18 5.52
C THR A 50 -11.20 -2.15 5.98
N ASP A 51 -10.61 -2.91 5.04
CA ASP A 51 -9.56 -3.88 5.34
C ASP A 51 -8.13 -3.37 5.02
N GLY A 52 -8.02 -2.24 4.32
CA GLY A 52 -6.76 -1.60 3.99
C GLY A 52 -5.95 -2.35 2.93
N ASP A 53 -6.57 -3.22 2.13
CA ASP A 53 -5.91 -3.98 1.06
C ASP A 53 -5.59 -3.11 -0.19
N GLY A 54 -6.06 -1.87 -0.20
CA GLY A 54 -5.89 -0.92 -1.30
C GLY A 54 -6.88 -1.15 -2.45
N ARG A 55 -7.96 -1.89 -2.23
CA ARG A 55 -8.98 -2.22 -3.23
C ARG A 55 -10.39 -2.20 -2.65
N VAL A 56 -11.21 -1.32 -3.19
CA VAL A 56 -12.64 -1.24 -2.85
C VAL A 56 -13.44 -2.33 -3.56
N ARG A 57 -14.23 -3.10 -2.80
CA ARG A 57 -15.08 -4.21 -3.28
C ARG A 57 -16.57 -3.93 -3.06
N PRO A 58 -17.49 -4.65 -3.74
CA PRO A 58 -18.93 -4.43 -3.58
C PRO A 58 -19.44 -4.45 -2.13
N PRO A 59 -19.02 -5.36 -1.23
CA PRO A 59 -19.47 -5.33 0.16
C PRO A 59 -19.16 -4.01 0.88
N GLU A 60 -18.01 -3.40 0.59
CA GLU A 60 -17.58 -2.14 1.19
C GLU A 60 -18.34 -0.94 0.62
N VAL A 61 -18.61 -0.96 -0.68
CA VAL A 61 -19.48 0.04 -1.33
C VAL A 61 -20.90 -0.04 -0.77
N ILE A 62 -21.44 -1.26 -0.61
CA ILE A 62 -22.76 -1.50 0.00
C ILE A 62 -22.77 -0.97 1.44
N ALA A 63 -21.76 -1.33 2.24
CA ALA A 63 -21.64 -0.87 3.62
C ALA A 63 -21.54 0.65 3.70
N ALA A 64 -20.79 1.31 2.81
CA ALA A 64 -20.70 2.77 2.74
C ALA A 64 -22.05 3.42 2.39
N CYS A 65 -22.81 2.85 1.46
CA CYS A 65 -24.15 3.32 1.11
C CYS A 65 -25.11 3.19 2.30
N GLN A 66 -25.18 2.02 2.93
CA GLN A 66 -26.03 1.76 4.10
C GLN A 66 -25.66 2.68 5.26
N TRP A 67 -24.37 2.78 5.58
CA TRP A 67 -23.84 3.63 6.64
C TRP A 67 -24.23 5.11 6.46
N ALA A 68 -24.20 5.61 5.22
CA ALA A 68 -24.60 6.98 4.91
C ALA A 68 -26.13 7.16 5.00
N CYS A 69 -26.91 6.24 4.43
CA CYS A 69 -28.37 6.26 4.50
C CYS A 69 -28.91 6.15 5.94
N GLU A 70 -28.22 5.46 6.84
CA GLU A 70 -28.59 5.38 8.26
C GLU A 70 -28.48 6.72 9.01
N ARG A 71 -27.68 7.66 8.51
CA ARG A 71 -27.39 8.95 9.15
C ARG A 71 -28.14 10.13 8.53
N LEU A 72 -28.74 9.92 7.36
CA LEU A 72 -29.47 10.94 6.60
C LEU A 72 -30.98 10.71 6.70
N ARG A 73 -31.77 11.79 6.70
CA ARG A 73 -33.24 11.72 6.60
C ARG A 73 -33.71 11.22 5.24
N SER A 74 -33.02 11.64 4.19
CA SER A 74 -33.28 11.20 2.81
C SER A 74 -31.96 10.87 2.11
N ALA A 75 -31.92 9.70 1.49
CA ALA A 75 -30.81 9.29 0.64
C ALA A 75 -30.72 10.09 -0.67
N ASP A 76 -31.72 10.90 -1.02
CA ASP A 76 -31.69 11.76 -2.21
C ASP A 76 -30.54 12.79 -2.13
N VAL A 77 -30.10 13.14 -0.93
CA VAL A 77 -28.95 14.02 -0.69
C VAL A 77 -27.67 13.43 -1.30
N LEU A 78 -27.50 12.09 -1.22
CA LEU A 78 -26.36 11.39 -1.82
C LEU A 78 -26.40 11.42 -3.36
N LEU A 79 -27.59 11.47 -3.96
CA LEU A 79 -27.76 11.61 -5.42
C LEU A 79 -27.57 13.04 -5.90
N ALA A 80 -28.08 14.02 -5.15
CA ALA A 80 -27.87 15.44 -5.44
C ALA A 80 -26.38 15.79 -5.47
N GLY A 81 -25.61 15.12 -4.60
CA GLY A 81 -24.19 15.29 -4.49
C GLY A 81 -23.82 16.61 -3.81
N GLY A 82 -22.61 17.09 -4.09
CA GLY A 82 -22.14 18.40 -3.63
C GLY A 82 -21.25 18.33 -2.40
N GLY A 83 -20.42 19.36 -2.21
CA GLY A 83 -19.43 19.45 -1.13
C GLY A 83 -19.94 20.10 0.15
N THR A 84 -21.26 20.18 0.35
CA THR A 84 -21.90 20.88 1.47
C THR A 84 -22.98 20.00 2.11
N LEU A 85 -22.89 19.78 3.42
CA LEU A 85 -23.85 19.01 4.21
C LEU A 85 -24.70 19.95 5.05
N SER A 86 -26.03 19.91 4.88
CA SER A 86 -26.95 20.63 5.76
C SER A 86 -27.20 19.84 7.04
N LEU A 87 -27.19 20.50 8.20
CA LEU A 87 -27.55 19.84 9.46
C LEU A 87 -29.02 19.38 9.50
N GLN A 88 -29.86 19.92 8.61
CA GLN A 88 -31.26 19.50 8.48
C GLN A 88 -31.41 18.16 7.76
N ASP A 89 -30.43 17.80 6.92
CA ASP A 89 -30.44 16.55 6.16
C ASP A 89 -30.07 15.34 7.03
N LEU A 90 -29.48 15.58 8.21
CA LEU A 90 -29.14 14.56 9.20
C LEU A 90 -30.39 14.08 9.94
N ASP A 91 -30.46 12.76 10.15
CA ASP A 91 -31.54 12.12 10.87
C ASP A 91 -31.42 12.34 12.39
N ASP A 92 -32.26 13.19 12.97
CA ASP A 92 -32.30 13.46 14.41
C ASP A 92 -33.13 12.45 15.21
N THR A 93 -33.77 11.48 14.55
CA THR A 93 -34.62 10.49 15.22
C THR A 93 -33.84 9.29 15.73
N ARG A 94 -32.70 8.96 15.09
CA ARG A 94 -31.81 7.86 15.45
C ARG A 94 -30.48 8.38 15.97
N ALA A 95 -29.91 7.68 16.95
CA ALA A 95 -28.66 8.09 17.61
C ALA A 95 -27.51 8.43 16.64
N PRO A 96 -27.21 7.63 15.58
CA PRO A 96 -26.09 7.92 14.68
C PRO A 96 -26.20 9.26 13.96
N GLY A 97 -27.39 9.65 13.48
CA GLY A 97 -27.59 10.94 12.82
C GLY A 97 -27.73 12.09 13.82
N ALA A 98 -28.36 11.86 14.97
CA ALA A 98 -28.55 12.86 16.02
C ALA A 98 -27.21 13.34 16.61
N ASP A 99 -26.27 12.41 16.83
CA ASP A 99 -24.95 12.75 17.39
C ASP A 99 -24.09 13.51 16.38
N LEU A 100 -24.16 13.17 15.08
CA LEU A 100 -23.52 13.95 14.01
C LEU A 100 -24.12 15.35 13.89
N ALA A 101 -25.45 15.51 14.06
CA ALA A 101 -26.09 16.81 14.02
C ALA A 101 -25.67 17.71 15.18
N LYS A 102 -25.52 17.14 16.39
CA LYS A 102 -24.99 17.85 17.56
C LYS A 102 -23.54 18.27 17.35
N GLU A 103 -22.68 17.35 16.90
CA GLU A 103 -21.26 17.64 16.65
C GLU A 103 -21.10 18.67 15.52
N GLY A 104 -21.89 18.54 14.45
CA GLY A 104 -21.90 19.50 13.36
C GLY A 104 -22.33 20.90 13.82
N ARG A 105 -23.31 21.02 14.72
CA ARG A 105 -23.70 22.30 15.32
C ARG A 105 -22.58 22.88 16.20
N ARG A 106 -21.92 22.04 17.01
CA ARG A 106 -20.76 22.43 17.81
C ARG A 106 -19.64 22.98 16.92
N ILE A 107 -19.36 22.35 15.79
CA ILE A 107 -18.35 22.81 14.82
C ILE A 107 -18.73 24.19 14.27
N LEU A 108 -19.98 24.40 13.87
CA LEU A 108 -20.45 25.70 13.38
C LEU A 108 -20.38 26.79 14.45
N ASP A 109 -20.72 26.47 15.70
CA ASP A 109 -20.61 27.37 16.84
C ASP A 109 -19.16 27.81 17.08
N LEU A 110 -18.21 26.86 17.01
CA LEU A 110 -16.78 27.13 17.14
C LEU A 110 -16.23 27.96 15.98
N LEU A 111 -16.76 27.79 14.77
CA LEU A 111 -16.39 28.58 13.59
C LEU A 111 -17.06 29.96 13.55
N GLY A 112 -17.94 30.27 14.51
CA GLY A 112 -18.75 31.49 14.51
C GLY A 112 -19.79 31.55 13.38
N LYS A 113 -20.07 30.42 12.71
CA LYS A 113 -20.98 30.30 11.54
C LYS A 113 -22.37 29.81 11.96
N LYS A 114 -22.96 30.41 13.00
CA LYS A 114 -24.22 29.92 13.60
C LYS A 114 -25.42 29.96 12.65
N ASP A 115 -25.44 30.93 11.74
CA ASP A 115 -26.58 31.19 10.85
C ASP A 115 -26.58 30.33 9.57
N THR A 116 -25.46 29.72 9.20
CA THR A 116 -25.32 29.06 7.90
C THR A 116 -25.91 27.65 7.89
N HIS A 117 -25.96 26.95 9.04
CA HIS A 117 -26.47 25.57 9.20
C HIS A 117 -25.92 24.51 8.21
N THR A 118 -24.87 24.83 7.46
CA THR A 118 -24.23 23.95 6.47
C THR A 118 -22.74 23.82 6.75
N LEU A 119 -22.21 22.60 6.62
CA LEU A 119 -20.79 22.28 6.76
C LEU A 119 -20.17 22.00 5.39
N THR A 120 -18.90 22.39 5.22
CA THR A 120 -18.10 22.04 4.05
C THR A 120 -16.93 21.14 4.44
N LEU A 121 -16.31 20.46 3.47
CA LEU A 121 -15.12 19.65 3.74
C LEU A 121 -13.97 20.48 4.32
N ALA A 122 -13.80 21.73 3.87
CA ALA A 122 -12.77 22.64 4.38
C ALA A 122 -12.96 22.98 5.86
N ASP A 123 -14.22 23.09 6.31
CA ASP A 123 -14.55 23.34 7.72
C ASP A 123 -14.11 22.20 8.66
N ILE A 124 -13.86 21.00 8.11
CA ILE A 124 -13.48 19.78 8.85
C ILE A 124 -12.02 19.38 8.61
N SER A 125 -11.54 19.41 7.37
CA SER A 125 -10.20 18.92 7.00
C SER A 125 -9.06 19.75 7.59
N ASP A 126 -9.26 21.06 7.76
CA ASP A 126 -8.26 21.93 8.40
C ASP A 126 -8.13 21.68 9.91
N ARG A 127 -9.00 20.83 10.51
CA ARG A 127 -9.01 20.57 11.96
C ARG A 127 -8.17 19.38 12.40
N GLY A 128 -7.56 18.61 11.49
CA GLY A 128 -6.60 17.57 11.89
C GLY A 128 -5.43 18.14 12.70
N GLU A 129 -4.90 19.28 12.27
CA GLU A 129 -3.85 20.03 12.99
C GLU A 129 -4.40 20.76 14.24
N TRP A 130 -5.66 21.19 14.22
CA TRP A 130 -6.28 21.88 15.36
C TRP A 130 -6.70 20.94 16.50
N LEU A 131 -7.20 19.74 16.19
CA LEU A 131 -7.49 18.69 17.18
C LEU A 131 -6.21 18.20 17.88
N ALA A 132 -5.14 18.05 17.09
CA ALA A 132 -3.80 17.76 17.58
C ALA A 132 -3.24 18.85 18.52
N ALA A 133 -3.58 20.12 18.27
CA ALA A 133 -3.20 21.25 19.11
C ALA A 133 -4.13 21.50 20.31
N MET A 134 -5.23 20.76 20.45
CA MET A 134 -6.12 20.88 21.61
C MET A 134 -5.55 20.17 22.83
N ARG A 135 -5.87 20.70 24.01
CA ARG A 135 -5.47 20.14 25.32
C ARG A 135 -5.88 18.68 25.50
N PHE A 136 -6.93 18.23 24.83
CA PHE A 136 -7.43 16.87 24.86
C PHE A 136 -7.55 16.34 23.43
N ASN A 137 -6.83 15.26 23.13
CA ASN A 137 -6.75 14.64 21.81
C ASN A 137 -7.53 13.30 21.74
N GLY A 138 -8.07 12.84 22.88
CA GLY A 138 -8.94 11.68 22.95
C GLY A 138 -8.24 10.36 22.69
N ASP A 139 -7.05 10.18 23.23
CA ASP A 139 -6.35 8.90 23.24
C ASP A 139 -6.27 8.26 24.65
N GLY A 140 -6.82 8.93 25.66
CA GLY A 140 -6.81 8.52 27.05
C GLY A 140 -5.46 8.70 27.73
N VAL A 141 -4.53 9.46 27.14
CA VAL A 141 -3.19 9.72 27.65
C VAL A 141 -3.07 11.19 28.05
N VAL A 142 -2.80 11.43 29.33
CA VAL A 142 -2.60 12.80 29.86
C VAL A 142 -1.10 13.08 30.05
N THR A 143 -0.66 14.27 29.64
CA THR A 143 0.74 14.71 29.79
C THR A 143 0.87 15.83 30.83
N PRO A 144 2.06 16.15 31.33
CA PRO A 144 2.26 17.30 32.21
C PRO A 144 1.77 18.64 31.63
N ALA A 145 1.62 18.73 30.31
CA ALA A 145 1.08 19.89 29.60
C ALA A 145 -0.46 19.97 29.64
N THR A 146 -1.17 18.86 29.88
CA THR A 146 -2.64 18.84 29.98
C THR A 146 -3.15 19.25 31.37
N ALA A 147 -2.26 19.37 32.36
CA ALA A 147 -2.57 19.82 33.72
C ALA A 147 -2.97 21.30 33.79
N THR A 148 -4.01 21.63 34.56
CA THR A 148 -4.48 23.01 34.80
C THR A 148 -3.73 23.74 35.90
N ASP A 149 -3.12 23.00 36.82
CA ASP A 149 -2.41 23.52 37.97
C ASP A 149 -1.14 22.71 38.24
N ASP A 150 -0.27 23.25 39.10
CA ASP A 150 1.01 22.64 39.41
C ASP A 150 0.88 21.36 40.25
N ALA A 151 -0.24 21.15 40.95
CA ALA A 151 -0.48 19.94 41.74
C ALA A 151 -0.79 18.74 40.82
N LEU A 152 -1.67 18.94 39.83
CA LEU A 152 -1.96 18.00 38.76
C LEU A 152 -0.72 17.68 37.92
N ARG A 153 0.11 18.68 37.61
CA ARG A 153 1.37 18.44 36.92
C ARG A 153 2.29 17.54 37.75
N ALA A 154 2.44 17.85 39.03
CA ALA A 154 3.34 17.10 39.92
C ALA A 154 2.88 15.66 40.17
N ILE A 155 1.57 15.37 40.22
CA ILE A 155 1.06 13.99 40.35
C ILE A 155 1.26 13.21 39.05
N ILE A 156 1.07 13.83 37.88
CA ILE A 156 1.31 13.18 36.58
C ILE A 156 2.79 12.81 36.44
N GLU A 157 3.70 13.75 36.72
CA GLU A 157 5.15 13.50 36.67
C GLU A 157 5.58 12.40 37.66
N GLU A 158 5.02 12.40 38.86
CA GLU A 158 5.33 11.40 39.88
C GLU A 158 4.80 10.01 39.48
N ALA A 159 3.59 9.93 38.96
CA ALA A 159 3.01 8.68 38.45
C ALA A 159 3.83 8.14 37.25
N MET A 160 4.24 9.02 36.34
CA MET A 160 5.11 8.65 35.22
C MET A 160 6.47 8.13 35.68
N ARG A 161 7.06 8.74 36.71
CA ARG A 161 8.35 8.35 37.30
C ARG A 161 8.30 6.96 37.94
N THR A 162 7.17 6.59 38.52
CA THR A 162 7.02 5.39 39.36
C THR A 162 6.37 4.21 38.64
N HIS A 163 5.38 4.48 37.79
CA HIS A 163 4.63 3.46 37.02
C HIS A 163 4.93 3.47 35.52
N GLY A 164 5.84 4.32 35.06
CA GLY A 164 6.22 4.47 33.65
C GLY A 164 5.24 5.35 32.88
N SER A 165 5.51 5.49 31.58
CA SER A 165 4.72 6.34 30.67
C SER A 165 4.24 5.57 29.44
N THR A 166 3.20 6.09 28.82
CA THR A 166 2.66 5.63 27.54
C THR A 166 2.77 6.80 26.55
N PRO A 167 3.28 6.58 25.33
CA PRO A 167 3.43 7.65 24.35
C PRO A 167 2.05 8.13 23.90
N ASP A 168 1.83 9.43 23.99
CA ASP A 168 0.66 10.13 23.45
C ASP A 168 0.60 9.97 21.91
N ARG A 169 -0.62 9.95 21.37
CA ARG A 169 -0.90 9.86 19.94
C ARG A 169 -0.33 11.07 19.20
N HIS A 170 -0.20 12.22 19.86
CA HIS A 170 0.42 13.42 19.33
C HIS A 170 1.89 13.56 19.77
N GLU A 171 2.78 13.75 18.81
CA GLU A 171 4.23 13.93 19.00
C GLU A 171 4.99 12.80 19.74
N HIS A 172 4.30 11.70 20.10
CA HIS A 172 4.83 10.62 20.93
C HIS A 172 5.37 11.10 22.27
N THR A 173 4.75 12.16 22.82
CA THR A 173 5.15 12.72 24.11
C THR A 173 4.84 11.71 25.22
N PRO A 174 5.77 11.45 26.16
CA PRO A 174 5.48 10.57 27.28
C PRO A 174 4.34 11.11 28.15
N GLY A 175 3.29 10.31 28.36
CA GLY A 175 2.16 10.64 29.22
C GLY A 175 1.72 9.46 30.09
N LEU A 176 0.55 9.59 30.69
CA LEU A 176 -0.03 8.64 31.63
C LEU A 176 -1.40 8.18 31.12
N ASP A 177 -1.58 6.86 30.96
CA ASP A 177 -2.88 6.26 30.62
C ASP A 177 -3.70 5.90 31.89
N ARG A 178 -4.98 5.59 31.70
CA ARG A 178 -5.89 5.19 32.78
C ARG A 178 -5.35 4.02 33.61
N ALA A 179 -4.82 2.98 32.97
CA ALA A 179 -4.38 1.77 33.67
C ALA A 179 -3.19 2.06 34.61
N ARG A 180 -2.24 2.88 34.17
CA ARG A 180 -1.11 3.33 34.99
C ARG A 180 -1.55 4.29 36.08
N ALA A 181 -2.48 5.21 35.79
CA ALA A 181 -3.03 6.13 36.79
C ALA A 181 -3.77 5.38 37.91
N GLU A 182 -4.60 4.39 37.57
CA GLU A 182 -5.32 3.56 38.55
C GLU A 182 -4.35 2.70 39.37
N ALA A 183 -3.31 2.13 38.75
CA ALA A 183 -2.27 1.39 39.48
C ALA A 183 -1.49 2.29 40.46
N PHE A 184 -1.14 3.51 40.03
CA PHE A 184 -0.52 4.51 40.89
C PHE A 184 -1.43 4.90 42.06
N MET A 185 -2.71 5.15 41.79
CA MET A 185 -3.66 5.49 42.84
C MET A 185 -3.85 4.34 43.83
N ALA A 186 -3.92 3.09 43.37
CA ALA A 186 -3.98 1.93 44.25
C ALA A 186 -2.78 1.87 45.21
N ASP A 187 -1.58 2.20 44.74
CA ASP A 187 -0.38 2.28 45.56
C ASP A 187 -0.40 3.46 46.56
N VAL A 188 -0.94 4.61 46.16
CA VAL A 188 -1.18 5.77 47.05
C VAL A 188 -2.16 5.39 48.16
N HIS A 189 -3.27 4.72 47.81
CA HIS A 189 -4.26 4.22 48.76
C HIS A 189 -3.62 3.25 49.77
N ALA A 190 -2.89 2.24 49.29
CA ALA A 190 -2.24 1.25 50.16
C ALA A 190 -1.25 1.90 51.13
N MET A 191 -0.45 2.87 50.66
CA MET A 191 0.48 3.61 51.51
C MET A 191 -0.22 4.49 52.53
N ARG A 192 -1.30 5.18 52.14
CA ARG A 192 -2.09 6.03 53.04
C ARG A 192 -2.78 5.21 54.12
N ASP A 193 -3.37 4.08 53.76
CA ASP A 193 -4.02 3.16 54.70
C ASP A 193 -3.00 2.59 55.70
N TRP A 194 -1.78 2.29 55.24
CA TRP A 194 -0.69 1.90 56.13
C TRP A 194 -0.30 3.02 57.11
N TYR A 195 -0.17 4.27 56.66
CA TYR A 195 0.09 5.41 57.54
C TYR A 195 -1.05 5.67 58.52
N ALA A 196 -2.31 5.53 58.10
CA ALA A 196 -3.48 5.74 58.94
C ALA A 196 -3.55 4.72 60.10
N ARG A 197 -3.21 3.46 59.84
CA ARG A 197 -3.06 2.44 60.91
C ARG A 197 -1.99 2.82 61.92
N GLY A 198 -0.92 3.49 61.48
CA GLY A 198 0.15 3.97 62.35
C GLY A 198 -0.29 4.98 63.42
N ASP A 199 -1.48 5.57 63.29
CA ASP A 199 -2.03 6.50 64.29
C ASP A 199 -2.86 5.80 65.38
N GLU A 200 -3.04 4.48 65.32
CA GLU A 200 -3.80 3.73 66.32
C GLU A 200 -2.99 3.57 67.62
N ASP A 201 -3.55 4.05 68.74
CA ASP A 201 -2.92 3.94 70.08
C ASP A 201 -2.57 2.50 70.47
N ALA A 202 -3.33 1.51 69.97
CA ALA A 202 -3.08 0.09 70.19
C ALA A 202 -1.79 -0.42 69.54
N LEU A 203 -1.29 0.26 68.50
CA LEU A 203 -0.04 -0.05 67.81
C LEU A 203 1.15 0.72 68.41
N LEU A 204 0.89 1.84 69.10
CA LEU A 204 1.90 2.75 69.65
C LEU A 204 1.75 2.93 71.17
N PRO A 205 2.09 1.92 72.01
CA PRO A 205 1.97 2.00 73.47
C PRO A 205 2.70 3.17 74.15
N LEU A 206 3.71 3.76 73.49
CA LEU A 206 4.45 4.95 73.95
C LEU A 206 4.25 6.16 73.03
N GLY A 207 3.22 6.16 72.19
CA GLY A 207 3.03 7.15 71.12
C GLY A 207 4.23 7.16 70.16
N ALA A 208 4.69 8.35 69.77
CA ALA A 208 5.84 8.53 68.85
C ALA A 208 7.14 7.85 69.32
N ARG A 209 7.31 7.62 70.63
CA ARG A 209 8.51 6.96 71.18
C ARG A 209 8.52 5.43 70.96
N THR A 210 7.39 4.84 70.58
CA THR A 210 7.28 3.39 70.33
C THR A 210 8.23 2.94 69.22
N LEU A 211 8.40 3.73 68.16
CA LEU A 211 9.30 3.42 67.06
C LEU A 211 10.76 3.31 67.52
N ALA A 212 11.22 4.27 68.33
CA ALA A 212 12.55 4.24 68.92
C ALA A 212 12.73 3.06 69.89
N ALA A 213 11.68 2.73 70.65
CA ALA A 213 11.68 1.56 71.53
C ALA A 213 11.78 0.24 70.74
N ALA A 214 11.01 0.09 69.66
CA ALA A 214 11.04 -1.08 68.78
C ALA A 214 12.40 -1.22 68.08
N GLU A 215 12.99 -0.11 67.62
CA GLU A 215 14.34 -0.11 67.04
C GLU A 215 15.40 -0.53 68.06
N ALA A 216 15.37 0.04 69.27
CA ALA A 216 16.28 -0.33 70.34
C ALA A 216 16.15 -1.81 70.73
N VAL A 217 14.93 -2.36 70.76
CA VAL A 217 14.69 -3.79 71.00
C VAL A 217 15.27 -4.66 69.88
N ARG A 218 15.01 -4.32 68.60
CA ARG A 218 15.53 -5.09 67.46
C ARG A 218 17.06 -5.11 67.43
N ALA A 219 17.71 -4.00 67.81
CA ALA A 219 19.17 -3.90 67.82
C ALA A 219 19.82 -4.94 68.76
N VAL A 220 19.21 -5.21 69.91
CA VAL A 220 19.77 -6.13 70.93
C VAL A 220 19.11 -7.51 70.97
N ALA A 221 17.98 -7.70 70.27
CA ALA A 221 17.12 -8.87 70.40
C ALA A 221 17.86 -10.21 70.22
N ALA A 222 18.70 -10.33 69.20
CA ALA A 222 19.45 -11.56 68.92
C ALA A 222 20.41 -11.94 70.07
N LYS A 223 21.07 -10.95 70.68
CA LYS A 223 22.00 -11.19 71.80
C LYS A 223 21.28 -11.47 73.11
N ILE A 224 20.14 -10.83 73.34
CA ILE A 224 19.30 -11.12 74.51
C ILE A 224 18.69 -12.53 74.39
N ASP A 225 18.20 -12.91 73.21
CA ASP A 225 17.68 -14.26 72.94
C ASP A 225 18.79 -15.33 73.12
N ASP A 226 20.00 -15.09 72.61
CA ASP A 226 21.18 -15.96 72.83
C ASP A 226 21.53 -16.08 74.33
N PHE A 227 21.59 -14.95 75.06
CA PHE A 227 21.88 -14.95 76.50
C PHE A 227 20.89 -15.82 77.29
N PHE A 228 19.58 -15.60 77.09
CA PHE A 228 18.58 -16.40 77.79
C PHE A 228 18.60 -17.87 77.34
N ALA A 229 18.90 -18.16 76.06
CA ALA A 229 19.11 -19.53 75.60
C ALA A 229 20.25 -20.23 76.34
N ARG A 230 21.41 -19.57 76.48
CA ARG A 230 22.54 -20.09 77.26
C ARG A 230 22.20 -20.25 78.74
N CYS A 231 21.48 -19.29 79.34
CA CYS A 231 21.02 -19.40 80.73
C CYS A 231 20.04 -20.57 80.94
N ARG A 232 19.20 -20.92 79.95
CA ARG A 232 18.34 -22.11 80.00
C ARG A 232 19.16 -23.40 80.02
N VAL A 233 20.20 -23.50 79.19
CA VAL A 233 21.11 -24.66 79.17
C VAL A 233 21.90 -24.74 80.49
N ALA A 234 22.40 -23.61 81.01
CA ALA A 234 23.08 -23.52 82.30
C ALA A 234 22.19 -23.93 83.49
N ALA A 235 20.89 -23.66 83.43
CA ALA A 235 19.93 -24.08 84.44
C ALA A 235 19.54 -25.56 84.33
N TYR A 236 19.63 -26.15 83.13
CA TYR A 236 19.37 -27.56 82.89
C TYR A 236 20.51 -28.45 83.41
N ASP A 237 21.75 -28.08 83.09
CA ASP A 237 22.96 -28.75 83.57
C ASP A 237 24.02 -27.73 84.01
N VAL A 238 24.32 -27.72 85.30
CA VAL A 238 25.32 -26.82 85.88
C VAL A 238 26.73 -27.07 85.33
N GLN A 239 27.02 -28.28 84.84
CA GLN A 239 28.31 -28.59 84.22
C GLN A 239 28.51 -27.84 82.90
N ALA A 240 27.43 -27.45 82.21
CA ALA A 240 27.50 -26.69 80.97
C ALA A 240 27.92 -25.22 81.19
N VAL A 241 27.81 -24.68 82.40
CA VAL A 241 28.12 -23.25 82.72
C VAL A 241 29.55 -22.88 82.31
N VAL A 242 30.51 -23.79 82.53
CA VAL A 242 31.93 -23.57 82.18
C VAL A 242 32.12 -23.48 80.67
N ALA A 243 31.40 -24.30 79.89
CA ALA A 243 31.51 -24.32 78.43
C ALA A 243 30.71 -23.20 77.74
N LEU A 244 29.70 -22.63 78.41
CA LEU A 244 28.85 -21.56 77.87
C LEU A 244 29.45 -20.16 78.04
N ASN A 245 30.43 -20.02 78.92
CA ASN A 245 31.23 -18.82 79.10
C ASN A 245 32.56 -18.93 78.32
N PRO A 246 33.21 -17.81 77.97
CA PRO A 246 34.45 -17.85 77.20
C PRO A 246 35.56 -18.62 77.93
N SER A 247 36.24 -19.51 77.21
CA SER A 247 37.40 -20.24 77.73
C SER A 247 38.63 -19.31 77.85
N PRO A 248 39.65 -19.67 78.62
CA PRO A 248 40.92 -18.94 78.64
C PRO A 248 41.52 -18.76 77.24
N GLU A 249 41.43 -19.80 76.40
CA GLU A 249 41.88 -19.79 75.00
C GLU A 249 41.12 -18.76 74.14
N ALA A 250 39.83 -18.53 74.42
CA ALA A 250 39.04 -17.50 73.75
C ALA A 250 39.48 -16.08 74.14
N TYR A 251 39.96 -15.87 75.37
CA TYR A 251 40.56 -14.61 75.79
C TYR A 251 41.98 -14.43 75.24
N ASP A 252 42.76 -15.51 75.14
CA ASP A 252 44.08 -15.49 74.52
C ASP A 252 44.00 -15.12 73.03
N ALA A 253 42.95 -15.58 72.34
CA ALA A 253 42.67 -15.19 70.96
C ALA A 253 42.35 -13.70 70.80
N LEU A 254 41.78 -13.05 71.83
CA LEU A 254 41.52 -11.60 71.83
C LEU A 254 42.79 -10.77 72.02
N ALA A 255 43.81 -11.32 72.70
CA ALA A 255 45.08 -10.63 72.96
C ALA A 255 45.90 -10.36 71.68
N GLY A 256 45.61 -11.08 70.59
CA GLY A 256 46.21 -10.85 69.26
C GLY A 256 45.65 -9.63 68.51
N HIS A 257 44.60 -8.99 69.04
CA HIS A 257 43.96 -7.80 68.47
C HIS A 257 44.11 -6.59 69.39
N THR A 258 44.06 -5.37 68.82
CA THR A 258 43.90 -4.16 69.64
C THR A 258 42.53 -4.25 70.34
N LEU A 259 42.53 -4.23 71.67
CA LEU A 259 41.31 -4.34 72.49
C LEU A 259 40.48 -3.06 72.40
N ASP A 260 39.72 -2.93 71.33
CA ASP A 260 38.66 -1.93 71.17
C ASP A 260 37.29 -2.61 71.41
N ALA A 261 36.36 -1.90 72.05
CA ALA A 261 35.02 -2.39 72.31
C ALA A 261 34.24 -2.64 71.00
N SER A 262 34.62 -2.02 69.88
CA SER A 262 33.94 -2.18 68.60
C SER A 262 34.45 -3.34 67.72
N VAL A 263 35.41 -4.16 68.18
CA VAL A 263 35.97 -5.24 67.36
C VAL A 263 35.06 -6.47 67.42
N GLN A 264 34.82 -7.09 66.26
CA GLN A 264 33.91 -8.24 66.09
C GLN A 264 34.10 -9.37 67.12
N PRO A 265 35.33 -9.82 67.47
CA PRO A 265 35.53 -10.88 68.45
C PRO A 265 35.02 -10.52 69.87
N VAL A 266 35.04 -9.24 70.25
CA VAL A 266 34.49 -8.78 71.54
C VAL A 266 32.96 -8.80 71.49
N ALA A 267 32.35 -8.42 70.36
CA ALA A 267 30.90 -8.46 70.17
C ALA A 267 30.32 -9.89 70.17
N GLU A 268 31.12 -10.89 69.78
CA GLU A 268 30.74 -12.32 69.78
C GLU A 268 30.65 -12.92 71.19
N LEU A 269 31.37 -12.37 72.17
CA LEU A 269 31.28 -12.80 73.57
C LEU A 269 29.83 -12.69 74.12
N PRO A 270 29.44 -13.52 75.10
CA PRO A 270 28.13 -13.41 75.74
C PRO A 270 27.83 -11.99 76.22
N LEU A 271 26.56 -11.61 76.19
CA LEU A 271 26.11 -10.26 76.56
C LEU A 271 26.44 -9.93 78.03
N ALA A 272 26.33 -10.93 78.90
CA ALA A 272 26.74 -10.92 80.30
C ALA A 272 27.19 -12.33 80.70
N PRO A 273 27.89 -12.52 81.84
CA PRO A 273 28.26 -13.84 82.33
C PRO A 273 27.05 -14.78 82.42
N VAL A 274 27.15 -15.94 81.77
CA VAL A 274 26.07 -16.92 81.74
C VAL A 274 26.02 -17.62 83.09
N THR A 275 24.92 -17.44 83.82
CA THR A 275 24.65 -18.15 85.07
C THR A 275 23.29 -18.86 85.02
N PRO A 276 23.05 -19.86 85.90
CA PRO A 276 21.71 -20.46 86.04
C PRO A 276 20.64 -19.46 86.49
N HIS A 277 21.05 -18.34 87.09
CA HIS A 277 20.19 -17.24 87.50
C HIS A 277 19.90 -16.37 86.27
N ARG A 278 18.71 -16.55 85.66
CA ARG A 278 18.28 -15.94 84.39
C ARG A 278 18.01 -14.43 84.50
N ALA A 279 18.99 -13.66 84.97
CA ALA A 279 18.92 -12.21 85.16
C ALA A 279 19.99 -11.51 84.32
N LEU A 280 19.55 -10.75 83.31
CA LEU A 280 20.40 -9.96 82.43
C LEU A 280 20.66 -8.57 83.06
N PRO A 281 21.90 -8.17 83.37
CA PRO A 281 22.19 -6.78 83.77
C PRO A 281 21.90 -5.81 82.62
N LEU A 282 21.24 -4.69 82.93
CA LEU A 282 20.92 -3.63 81.96
C LEU A 282 22.00 -2.54 81.89
N GLY A 283 22.98 -2.58 82.80
CA GLY A 283 24.15 -1.70 82.82
C GLY A 283 25.22 -2.21 83.79
N GLY A 284 26.36 -1.51 83.82
CA GLY A 284 27.48 -1.81 84.72
C GLY A 284 28.60 -2.66 84.09
N ALA A 285 29.60 -2.99 84.90
CA ALA A 285 30.85 -3.62 84.46
C ALA A 285 30.72 -5.11 84.06
N SER A 286 29.57 -5.73 84.32
CA SER A 286 29.28 -7.12 83.95
C SER A 286 28.69 -7.28 82.55
N LEU A 287 28.46 -6.18 81.84
CA LEU A 287 27.94 -6.19 80.48
C LEU A 287 29.10 -6.20 79.47
N ASN A 288 28.90 -6.88 78.35
CA ASN A 288 29.83 -6.85 77.24
C ASN A 288 30.02 -5.39 76.74
N PRO A 289 31.25 -4.86 76.73
CA PRO A 289 31.51 -3.47 76.35
C PRO A 289 31.09 -3.15 74.91
N ALA A 290 31.12 -4.11 73.99
CA ALA A 290 30.67 -3.93 72.61
C ALA A 290 29.18 -3.60 72.48
N TRP A 291 28.38 -3.99 73.48
CA TRP A 291 26.94 -3.83 73.49
C TRP A 291 26.46 -2.80 74.52
N ALA A 292 27.37 -2.15 75.25
CA ALA A 292 27.03 -1.26 76.36
C ALA A 292 26.14 -0.08 75.95
N GLU A 293 26.44 0.56 74.82
CA GLU A 293 25.65 1.69 74.30
C GLU A 293 24.28 1.25 73.78
N ALA A 294 24.22 0.14 73.04
CA ALA A 294 22.97 -0.43 72.54
C ALA A 294 22.05 -0.87 73.69
N MET A 295 22.62 -1.47 74.73
CA MET A 295 21.89 -1.88 75.94
C MET A 295 21.43 -0.68 76.78
N ALA A 296 22.24 0.38 76.87
CA ALA A 296 21.81 1.62 77.53
C ALA A 296 20.63 2.28 76.78
N THR A 297 20.67 2.26 75.44
CA THR A 297 19.57 2.74 74.59
C THR A 297 18.32 1.88 74.77
N PHE A 298 18.45 0.55 74.75
CA PHE A 298 17.37 -0.38 75.05
C PHE A 298 16.77 -0.17 76.45
N ALA A 299 17.61 0.02 77.47
CA ALA A 299 17.16 0.26 78.84
C ALA A 299 16.38 1.57 78.97
N ARG A 300 16.87 2.64 78.34
CA ARG A 300 16.25 3.98 78.35
C ARG A 300 14.94 4.04 77.58
N ASP A 301 14.91 3.45 76.39
CA ASP A 301 13.84 3.69 75.42
C ASP A 301 12.76 2.59 75.42
N ALA A 302 13.10 1.36 75.81
CA ALA A 302 12.14 0.24 75.87
C ALA A 302 11.87 -0.24 77.30
N VAL A 303 12.91 -0.50 78.11
CA VAL A 303 12.71 -1.11 79.44
C VAL A 303 12.07 -0.15 80.43
N ALA A 304 12.67 1.03 80.65
CA ALA A 304 12.16 1.97 81.65
C ALA A 304 10.72 2.45 81.36
N PRO A 305 10.32 2.76 80.10
CA PRO A 305 8.96 3.21 79.80
C PRO A 305 7.88 2.12 79.85
N LEU A 306 8.19 0.88 79.43
CA LEU A 306 7.19 -0.20 79.32
C LEU A 306 7.11 -1.09 80.55
N LEU A 307 8.24 -1.25 81.26
CA LEU A 307 8.37 -2.18 82.37
C LEU A 307 8.77 -1.50 83.69
N GLY A 308 9.04 -0.20 83.69
CA GLY A 308 9.54 0.54 84.84
C GLY A 308 11.06 0.40 85.02
N ALA A 309 11.65 1.36 85.74
CA ALA A 309 13.09 1.40 86.01
C ALA A 309 13.54 0.15 86.79
N ARG A 310 14.57 -0.53 86.28
CA ARG A 310 15.13 -1.76 86.83
C ARG A 310 16.59 -1.91 86.41
N ASP A 311 17.39 -2.57 87.23
CA ASP A 311 18.81 -2.80 86.97
C ASP A 311 19.08 -4.13 86.24
N THR A 312 18.14 -5.08 86.34
CA THR A 312 18.20 -6.39 85.69
C THR A 312 16.89 -6.70 84.95
N LEU A 313 17.00 -7.51 83.90
CA LEU A 313 15.88 -8.01 83.10
C LEU A 313 15.82 -9.53 83.19
N ASP A 314 14.66 -10.05 83.55
CA ASP A 314 14.34 -11.47 83.54
C ASP A 314 13.75 -11.89 82.18
N GLU A 315 13.67 -13.21 81.97
CA GLU A 315 13.16 -13.78 80.72
C GLU A 315 11.68 -13.42 80.50
N ASP A 316 10.88 -13.37 81.58
CA ASP A 316 9.47 -12.97 81.52
C ASP A 316 9.29 -11.49 81.16
N GLY A 317 10.15 -10.61 81.69
CA GLY A 317 10.22 -9.21 81.30
C GLY A 317 10.59 -9.04 79.83
N TRP A 318 11.58 -9.81 79.35
CA TRP A 318 11.94 -9.82 77.93
C TRP A 318 10.77 -10.25 77.02
N GLN A 319 10.07 -11.33 77.36
CA GLN A 319 8.88 -11.77 76.61
C GLN A 319 7.70 -10.78 76.72
N SER A 320 7.57 -10.06 77.83
CA SER A 320 6.58 -8.99 77.99
C SER A 320 6.86 -7.82 77.03
N LEU A 321 8.11 -7.36 76.93
CA LEU A 321 8.52 -6.31 75.99
C LEU A 321 8.22 -6.70 74.54
N ARG A 322 8.60 -7.93 74.14
CA ARG A 322 8.31 -8.45 72.80
C ARG A 322 6.81 -8.48 72.52
N ARG A 323 5.98 -8.88 73.48
CA ARG A 323 4.51 -8.90 73.31
C ARG A 323 3.92 -7.49 73.18
N GLN A 324 4.41 -6.52 73.94
CA GLN A 324 3.91 -5.14 73.88
C GLN A 324 4.31 -4.41 72.59
N LEU A 325 5.46 -4.74 72.01
CA LEU A 325 5.95 -4.14 70.76
C LEU A 325 5.61 -4.93 69.49
N ALA A 326 5.17 -6.19 69.62
CA ALA A 326 4.78 -7.04 68.49
C ALA A 326 3.73 -6.40 67.55
N PRO A 327 2.70 -5.68 68.02
CA PRO A 327 1.79 -4.97 67.13
C PRO A 327 2.48 -3.90 66.28
N CYS A 328 3.39 -3.12 66.87
CA CYS A 328 4.19 -2.11 66.17
C CYS A 328 5.11 -2.76 65.12
N ASP A 329 5.81 -3.84 65.48
CA ASP A 329 6.69 -4.56 64.55
C ASP A 329 5.90 -5.18 63.39
N ALA A 330 4.71 -5.74 63.65
CA ALA A 330 3.83 -6.28 62.62
C ALA A 330 3.32 -5.19 61.67
N TRP A 331 3.01 -4.00 62.18
CA TRP A 331 2.64 -2.85 61.36
C TRP A 331 3.81 -2.37 60.49
N ILE A 332 5.01 -2.22 61.06
CA ILE A 332 6.22 -1.84 60.28
C ILE A 332 6.50 -2.87 59.19
N ALA A 333 6.39 -4.16 59.50
CA ALA A 333 6.60 -5.25 58.54
C ALA A 333 5.53 -5.30 57.44
N ALA A 334 4.31 -4.82 57.73
CA ALA A 334 3.21 -4.74 56.77
C ALA A 334 3.28 -3.53 55.84
N ARG A 335 4.38 -2.76 55.85
CA ARG A 335 4.57 -1.62 54.94
C ARG A 335 4.52 -2.09 53.48
N PRO A 336 3.67 -1.50 52.63
CA PRO A 336 3.59 -1.87 51.21
C PRO A 336 4.95 -1.70 50.52
N ALA A 337 5.41 -2.75 49.84
CA ALA A 337 6.65 -2.74 49.06
C ALA A 337 6.40 -2.22 47.64
N ASN A 338 5.97 -0.96 47.52
CA ASN A 338 5.69 -0.33 46.23
C ASN A 338 6.65 0.83 45.91
N ALA A 339 6.54 1.40 44.71
CA ALA A 339 7.41 2.46 44.23
C ALA A 339 7.31 3.77 45.06
N LEU A 340 6.27 3.90 45.89
CA LEU A 340 5.98 5.04 46.76
C LEU A 340 6.49 4.87 48.19
N ALA A 341 7.06 3.70 48.52
CA ALA A 341 7.57 3.41 49.87
C ALA A 341 8.66 4.39 50.35
N GLY A 342 9.31 5.14 49.47
CA GLY A 342 10.29 6.17 49.82
C GLY A 342 9.70 7.53 50.21
N LEU A 343 8.41 7.77 49.99
CA LEU A 343 7.79 9.08 50.19
C LEU A 343 7.36 9.32 51.63
N SER A 344 7.31 10.60 52.04
CA SER A 344 6.82 11.01 53.36
C SER A 344 5.29 10.95 53.45
N ARG A 345 4.75 10.90 54.67
CA ARG A 345 3.30 10.91 54.91
C ARG A 345 2.63 12.10 54.24
N GLU A 346 3.18 13.30 54.42
CA GLU A 346 2.63 14.55 53.87
C GLU A 346 2.57 14.50 52.34
N ARG A 347 3.57 13.87 51.70
CA ARG A 347 3.57 13.72 50.25
C ARG A 347 2.51 12.74 49.78
N ILE A 348 2.35 11.60 50.47
CA ILE A 348 1.29 10.62 50.16
C ILE A 348 -0.10 11.24 50.32
N ASP A 349 -0.34 12.01 51.39
CA ASP A 349 -1.62 12.69 51.59
C ASP A 349 -1.90 13.75 50.51
N ALA A 350 -0.87 14.49 50.06
CA ALA A 350 -1.00 15.44 48.95
C ALA A 350 -1.33 14.76 47.61
N LEU A 351 -0.71 13.61 47.32
CA LEU A 351 -1.00 12.80 46.13
C LEU A 351 -2.42 12.24 46.18
N PHE A 352 -2.85 11.74 47.35
CA PHE A 352 -4.21 11.26 47.56
C PHE A 352 -5.24 12.36 47.28
N ALA A 353 -5.03 13.57 47.79
CA ALA A 353 -5.95 14.69 47.62
C ALA A 353 -6.15 15.12 46.14
N THR A 354 -5.15 14.85 45.28
CA THR A 354 -5.18 15.22 43.86
C THR A 354 -5.59 14.05 42.95
N GLY A 355 -5.75 12.85 43.50
CA GLY A 355 -6.01 11.62 42.75
C GLY A 355 -7.31 11.64 41.94
N ASP A 356 -8.40 12.13 42.53
CA ASP A 356 -9.69 12.23 41.83
C ASP A 356 -9.62 13.20 40.64
N ALA A 357 -8.85 14.29 40.78
CA ALA A 357 -8.63 15.26 39.70
C ALA A 357 -7.83 14.65 38.54
N LEU A 358 -6.86 13.79 38.83
CA LEU A 358 -6.10 13.05 37.81
C LEU A 358 -7.01 12.12 37.00
N LEU A 359 -7.84 11.32 37.69
CA LEU A 359 -8.77 10.40 37.02
C LEU A 359 -9.86 11.15 36.24
N ALA A 360 -10.33 12.30 36.76
CA ALA A 360 -11.25 13.18 36.04
C ALA A 360 -10.62 13.75 34.77
N LEU A 361 -9.34 14.15 34.82
CA LEU A 361 -8.61 14.66 33.66
C LEU A 361 -8.50 13.61 32.54
N ILE A 362 -8.24 12.35 32.89
CA ILE A 362 -8.19 11.24 31.94
C ILE A 362 -9.58 10.97 31.35
N ALA A 363 -10.64 11.03 32.16
CA ALA A 363 -12.02 10.87 31.69
C ALA A 363 -12.45 12.02 30.75
N GLU A 364 -11.98 13.26 31.00
CA GLU A 364 -12.19 14.40 30.10
C GLU A 364 -11.51 14.18 28.75
N ASP A 365 -10.28 13.62 28.73
CA ASP A 365 -9.61 13.27 27.48
C ASP A 365 -10.35 12.15 26.73
N GLU A 366 -10.70 11.05 27.40
CA GLU A 366 -11.44 9.96 26.77
C GLU A 366 -12.79 10.43 26.18
N ALA A 367 -13.46 11.40 26.80
CA ALA A 367 -14.66 12.00 26.25
C ALA A 367 -14.40 12.74 24.92
N ALA A 368 -13.19 13.28 24.71
CA ALA A 368 -12.77 13.87 23.44
C ALA A 368 -12.63 12.82 22.32
N GLU A 369 -12.33 11.55 22.63
CA GLU A 369 -12.26 10.48 21.62
C GLU A 369 -13.59 10.33 20.88
N HIS A 370 -14.69 10.37 21.63
CA HIS A 370 -16.03 10.30 21.05
C HIS A 370 -16.27 11.42 20.04
N HIS A 371 -15.88 12.66 20.39
CA HIS A 371 -15.98 13.81 19.50
C HIS A 371 -15.07 13.68 18.27
N ASN A 372 -13.86 13.17 18.42
CA ASN A 372 -12.93 12.96 17.30
C ASN A 372 -13.42 11.89 16.32
N ARG A 373 -14.06 10.83 16.84
CA ARG A 373 -14.73 9.83 16.01
C ARG A 373 -15.91 10.44 15.25
N LEU A 374 -16.74 11.25 15.91
CA LEU A 374 -17.83 11.96 15.24
C LEU A 374 -17.33 12.94 14.17
N LEU A 375 -16.18 13.58 14.37
CA LEU A 375 -15.56 14.43 13.35
C LEU A 375 -15.13 13.62 12.12
N THR A 376 -14.50 12.46 12.34
CA THR A 376 -14.12 11.54 11.26
C THR A 376 -15.34 11.03 10.52
N ASP A 377 -16.42 10.71 11.23
CA ASP A 377 -17.69 10.32 10.64
C ASP A 377 -18.32 11.48 9.84
N LEU A 378 -18.27 12.73 10.31
CA LEU A 378 -18.72 13.88 9.54
C LEU A 378 -17.88 14.10 8.27
N GLU A 379 -16.56 13.96 8.35
CA GLU A 379 -15.67 14.00 7.18
C GLU A 379 -16.08 12.92 6.17
N LYS A 380 -16.27 11.68 6.65
CA LYS A 380 -16.70 10.55 5.83
C LYS A 380 -18.04 10.83 5.17
N LEU A 381 -19.03 11.33 5.90
CA LEU A 381 -20.36 11.61 5.35
C LEU A 381 -20.31 12.71 4.28
N LEU A 382 -19.57 13.80 4.51
CA LEU A 382 -19.38 14.88 3.53
C LEU A 382 -18.69 14.39 2.26
N ARG A 383 -17.65 13.56 2.39
CA ARG A 383 -16.96 12.96 1.26
C ARG A 383 -17.87 12.00 0.49
N LEU A 384 -18.62 11.15 1.19
CA LEU A 384 -19.59 10.25 0.57
C LEU A 384 -20.69 11.03 -0.15
N GLN A 385 -21.23 12.11 0.44
CA GLN A 385 -22.19 12.95 -0.27
C GLN A 385 -21.61 13.53 -1.56
N ARG A 386 -20.38 14.04 -1.52
CA ARG A 386 -19.72 14.63 -2.70
C ARG A 386 -19.45 13.59 -3.79
N ASP A 387 -18.95 12.41 -3.39
CA ASP A 387 -18.23 11.51 -4.29
C ASP A 387 -18.97 10.18 -4.58
N LEU A 388 -19.84 9.71 -3.68
CA LEU A 388 -20.46 8.37 -3.78
C LEU A 388 -21.27 8.21 -5.05
N HIS A 389 -22.04 9.23 -5.45
CA HIS A 389 -22.78 9.19 -6.71
C HIS A 389 -21.88 9.02 -7.94
N VAL A 390 -20.73 9.70 -7.95
CA VAL A 390 -19.72 9.55 -9.01
C VAL A 390 -19.13 8.15 -8.97
N LEU A 391 -18.81 7.63 -7.78
CA LEU A 391 -18.30 6.28 -7.59
C LEU A 391 -19.29 5.23 -8.09
N LEU A 392 -20.56 5.30 -7.69
CA LEU A 392 -21.61 4.36 -8.10
C LEU A 392 -21.82 4.34 -9.62
N HIS A 393 -21.78 5.52 -10.27
CA HIS A 393 -21.83 5.61 -11.73
C HIS A 393 -20.57 5.07 -12.43
N ASN A 394 -19.45 5.00 -11.74
CA ASN A 394 -18.18 4.49 -12.24
C ASN A 394 -17.84 3.08 -11.75
N PHE A 395 -18.64 2.47 -10.87
CA PHE A 395 -18.38 1.15 -10.31
C PHE A 395 -19.52 0.18 -10.65
N VAL A 396 -20.77 0.62 -10.45
CA VAL A 396 -21.96 -0.23 -10.68
C VAL A 396 -22.39 -0.21 -12.15
N SER A 397 -22.45 0.97 -12.78
CA SER A 397 -23.08 1.13 -14.12
C SER A 397 -22.14 1.60 -15.24
N PHE A 398 -20.93 2.08 -14.94
CA PHE A 398 -20.00 2.69 -15.91
C PHE A 398 -20.64 3.77 -16.80
N LYS A 399 -21.73 4.38 -16.31
CA LYS A 399 -22.51 5.37 -17.04
C LYS A 399 -21.63 6.54 -17.49
N ALA A 400 -20.72 6.99 -16.65
CA ALA A 400 -19.79 8.09 -16.94
C ALA A 400 -18.91 7.79 -18.16
N PHE A 401 -18.45 6.54 -18.33
CA PHE A 401 -17.67 6.13 -19.49
C PHE A 401 -18.51 6.13 -20.78
N TYR A 402 -19.68 5.47 -20.75
CA TYR A 402 -20.51 5.33 -21.96
C TYR A 402 -21.19 6.64 -22.38
N ARG A 403 -21.39 7.58 -21.45
CA ARG A 403 -21.91 8.92 -21.72
C ARG A 403 -20.83 9.96 -22.04
N ARG A 404 -19.55 9.60 -21.92
CA ARG A 404 -18.40 10.50 -22.11
C ARG A 404 -18.39 11.69 -21.14
N GLU A 405 -18.86 11.45 -19.92
CA GLU A 405 -18.77 12.40 -18.79
C GLU A 405 -17.39 12.31 -18.10
N GLY A 406 -16.55 11.36 -18.53
CA GLY A 406 -15.19 11.14 -18.04
C GLY A 406 -15.18 10.17 -16.86
N ALA A 407 -14.73 8.95 -17.11
CA ALA A 407 -14.69 7.90 -16.09
C ALA A 407 -13.45 8.00 -15.21
N ILE A 408 -13.56 7.53 -13.96
CA ILE A 408 -12.50 7.65 -12.96
C ILE A 408 -11.21 6.88 -13.32
N PHE A 409 -11.30 5.84 -14.16
CA PHE A 409 -10.12 5.12 -14.65
C PHE A 409 -9.42 5.82 -15.83
N GLN A 410 -10.02 6.87 -16.41
CA GLN A 410 -9.41 7.59 -17.52
C GLN A 410 -8.40 8.60 -16.98
N ALA A 411 -7.12 8.43 -17.28
CA ALA A 411 -6.06 9.29 -16.76
C ALA A 411 -6.00 10.67 -17.46
N GLY A 412 -6.48 10.77 -18.70
CA GLY A 412 -6.41 12.00 -19.49
C GLY A 412 -6.53 11.77 -21.01
N THR A 413 -5.99 12.71 -21.79
CA THR A 413 -6.00 12.67 -23.26
C THR A 413 -4.58 12.69 -23.81
N LEU A 414 -4.23 11.69 -24.63
CA LEU A 414 -2.95 11.64 -25.35
C LEU A 414 -3.12 12.21 -26.76
N TYR A 415 -2.26 13.16 -27.13
CA TYR A 415 -2.13 13.66 -28.50
C TYR A 415 -0.89 13.08 -29.16
N LEU A 416 -1.09 12.30 -30.22
CA LEU A 416 -0.01 11.66 -30.97
C LEU A 416 -0.42 11.43 -32.42
N ASP A 417 0.47 11.72 -33.37
CA ASP A 417 0.26 11.50 -34.81
C ASP A 417 -1.02 12.13 -35.39
N GLY A 418 -1.33 13.37 -34.98
CA GLY A 418 -2.53 14.08 -35.44
C GLY A 418 -3.83 13.47 -34.91
N ARG A 419 -3.77 12.77 -33.78
CA ARG A 419 -4.92 12.12 -33.13
C ARG A 419 -4.98 12.50 -31.67
N SER A 420 -6.20 12.49 -31.14
CA SER A 420 -6.44 12.46 -29.70
C SER A 420 -6.91 11.05 -29.30
N CYS A 421 -6.45 10.58 -28.15
CA CYS A 421 -6.86 9.33 -27.53
C CYS A 421 -7.36 9.64 -26.11
N GLU A 422 -8.66 9.45 -25.87
CA GLU A 422 -9.32 9.71 -24.58
C GLU A 422 -9.35 8.48 -23.67
N LEU A 423 -9.19 7.28 -24.24
CA LEU A 423 -9.07 6.05 -23.45
C LEU A 423 -7.60 5.82 -23.07
N THR A 424 -7.18 6.52 -22.01
CA THR A 424 -5.87 6.36 -21.38
C THR A 424 -6.03 5.88 -19.95
N VAL A 425 -5.20 4.94 -19.52
CA VAL A 425 -5.22 4.39 -18.14
C VAL A 425 -3.81 4.46 -17.59
N GLN A 426 -3.67 4.80 -16.31
CA GLN A 426 -2.38 4.80 -15.63
C GLN A 426 -1.95 3.36 -15.32
N VAL A 427 -0.68 3.05 -15.56
CA VAL A 427 -0.15 1.70 -15.41
C VAL A 427 1.09 1.74 -14.54
N GLN A 428 1.14 0.89 -13.51
CA GLN A 428 2.33 0.76 -12.66
C GLN A 428 3.42 -0.11 -13.34
N ASP A 429 3.02 -1.23 -13.94
CA ASP A 429 3.93 -2.15 -14.66
C ASP A 429 3.43 -2.40 -16.09
N ALA A 430 4.05 -1.73 -17.06
CA ALA A 430 3.71 -1.84 -18.48
C ALA A 430 3.93 -3.26 -19.04
N ALA A 431 4.90 -4.02 -18.51
CA ALA A 431 5.22 -5.34 -19.02
C ALA A 431 4.17 -6.38 -18.61
N ARG A 432 3.78 -6.40 -17.33
CA ARG A 432 2.69 -7.25 -16.83
C ARG A 432 1.36 -6.87 -17.47
N HIS A 433 1.10 -5.57 -17.58
CA HIS A 433 -0.14 -5.08 -18.15
C HIS A 433 -0.29 -5.46 -19.63
N ALA A 434 0.78 -5.44 -20.41
CA ALA A 434 0.77 -5.80 -21.83
C ALA A 434 0.38 -7.26 -22.10
N ALA A 435 0.73 -8.18 -21.19
CA ALA A 435 0.40 -9.60 -21.34
C ALA A 435 -1.12 -9.86 -21.28
N LEU A 436 -1.80 -9.22 -20.32
CA LEU A 436 -3.25 -9.35 -20.13
C LEU A 436 -4.03 -8.48 -21.12
N ALA A 437 -3.63 -7.23 -21.32
CA ALA A 437 -4.34 -6.30 -22.19
C ALA A 437 -4.24 -6.65 -23.69
N GLY A 438 -3.27 -7.48 -24.10
CA GLY A 438 -3.22 -8.05 -25.45
C GLY A 438 -4.49 -8.82 -25.84
N LEU A 439 -5.23 -9.36 -24.86
CA LEU A 439 -6.50 -10.07 -25.07
C LEU A 439 -7.68 -9.13 -25.42
N ALA A 440 -7.53 -7.81 -25.20
CA ALA A 440 -8.57 -6.80 -25.46
C ALA A 440 -8.83 -6.54 -26.95
N LYS A 441 -8.02 -7.10 -27.86
CA LYS A 441 -8.14 -6.96 -29.33
C LYS A 441 -8.16 -5.50 -29.83
N THR A 442 -7.56 -4.60 -29.05
CA THR A 442 -7.45 -3.17 -29.34
C THR A 442 -5.97 -2.82 -29.55
N CYS A 443 -5.68 -1.79 -30.35
CA CYS A 443 -4.31 -1.31 -30.51
C CYS A 443 -3.96 -0.47 -29.28
N LEU A 444 -2.87 -0.83 -28.59
CA LEU A 444 -2.48 -0.21 -27.33
C LEU A 444 -1.05 0.31 -27.45
N ALA A 445 -0.82 1.59 -27.17
CA ALA A 445 0.52 2.15 -27.04
C ALA A 445 0.80 2.47 -25.57
N TYR A 446 1.87 1.89 -25.06
CA TYR A 446 2.42 2.21 -23.75
C TYR A 446 3.35 3.40 -23.90
N CYS A 447 3.12 4.41 -23.08
CA CYS A 447 3.90 5.64 -23.10
C CYS A 447 4.45 5.93 -21.71
N ASP A 448 5.73 6.26 -21.63
CA ASP A 448 6.33 6.85 -20.44
C ASP A 448 6.21 8.36 -20.56
N CYS A 449 5.56 8.97 -19.58
CA CYS A 449 5.30 10.39 -19.51
C CYS A 449 6.20 11.01 -18.45
N THR A 450 6.92 12.08 -18.81
CA THR A 450 7.84 12.77 -17.91
C THR A 450 7.49 14.25 -17.79
N ARG A 451 7.55 14.78 -16.57
CA ARG A 451 7.32 16.21 -16.29
C ARG A 451 8.11 16.63 -15.05
N GLN A 452 9.00 17.61 -15.17
CA GLN A 452 9.75 18.19 -14.05
C GLN A 452 10.35 17.16 -13.06
N GLY A 453 10.92 16.06 -13.58
CA GLY A 453 11.50 14.98 -12.77
C GLY A 453 10.51 13.90 -12.28
N GLN A 454 9.20 14.13 -12.40
CA GLN A 454 8.17 13.12 -12.16
C GLN A 454 7.99 12.23 -13.39
N LYS A 455 7.74 10.93 -13.15
CA LYS A 455 7.49 9.93 -14.19
C LYS A 455 6.16 9.26 -13.94
N MET A 456 5.39 9.05 -15.00
CA MET A 456 4.17 8.26 -14.98
C MET A 456 4.10 7.40 -16.24
N SER A 457 3.68 6.14 -16.11
CA SER A 457 3.46 5.27 -17.27
C SER A 457 1.97 5.16 -17.55
N ILE A 458 1.60 5.28 -18.81
CA ILE A 458 0.21 5.19 -19.27
C ILE A 458 0.08 4.21 -20.42
N VAL A 459 -1.12 3.65 -20.57
CA VAL A 459 -1.52 2.93 -21.78
C VAL A 459 -2.62 3.71 -22.48
N ALA A 460 -2.43 3.99 -23.76
CA ALA A 460 -3.41 4.66 -24.61
C ALA A 460 -3.98 3.69 -25.63
N ALA A 461 -5.31 3.62 -25.73
CA ALA A 461 -6.00 2.79 -26.70
C ALA A 461 -6.27 3.56 -28.00
N PHE A 462 -5.70 3.07 -29.10
CA PHE A 462 -5.93 3.57 -30.44
C PHE A 462 -7.07 2.79 -31.09
N THR A 463 -8.23 3.43 -31.18
CA THR A 463 -9.45 2.82 -31.71
C THR A 463 -9.81 3.28 -33.13
N ALA A 464 -9.17 4.35 -33.62
CA ALA A 464 -9.35 4.94 -34.96
C ALA A 464 -8.01 5.42 -35.56
N GLY A 465 -7.99 5.62 -36.89
CA GLY A 465 -6.80 6.03 -37.66
C GLY A 465 -5.93 4.85 -38.13
N ASP A 466 -4.82 5.12 -38.83
CA ASP A 466 -3.89 4.09 -39.37
C ASP A 466 -2.80 3.70 -38.35
N VAL A 467 -2.25 2.50 -38.37
CA VAL A 467 -1.24 2.05 -37.39
C VAL A 467 0.19 2.32 -37.89
N ASP A 468 0.35 2.65 -39.18
CA ASP A 468 1.63 2.71 -39.90
C ASP A 468 2.71 3.62 -39.29
N PHE A 469 2.34 4.70 -38.59
CA PHE A 469 3.29 5.67 -38.02
C PHE A 469 3.41 5.60 -36.48
N LEU A 470 2.90 4.53 -35.87
CA LEU A 470 3.08 4.27 -34.44
C LEU A 470 4.30 3.36 -34.28
N PHE A 471 5.41 3.91 -33.81
CA PHE A 471 6.62 3.14 -33.50
C PHE A 471 7.16 3.51 -32.13
N VAL A 472 7.87 2.56 -31.52
CA VAL A 472 8.57 2.75 -30.25
C VAL A 472 9.59 3.89 -30.41
N GLY A 473 9.65 4.79 -29.42
CA GLY A 473 10.49 5.99 -29.41
C GLY A 473 9.84 7.24 -29.98
N ARG A 474 8.59 7.17 -30.46
CA ARG A 474 7.87 8.37 -30.92
C ARG A 474 7.34 9.18 -29.73
N ASN A 475 7.51 10.50 -29.83
CA ASN A 475 7.04 11.44 -28.81
C ASN A 475 5.64 11.95 -29.12
N GLY A 476 4.89 12.26 -28.07
CA GLY A 476 3.59 12.90 -28.07
C GLY A 476 3.40 13.73 -26.79
N VAL A 477 2.24 14.35 -26.66
CA VAL A 477 1.89 15.17 -25.49
C VAL A 477 0.69 14.57 -24.80
N PHE A 478 0.79 14.31 -23.51
CA PHE A 478 -0.30 13.81 -22.69
C PHE A 478 -0.81 14.93 -21.78
N TYR A 479 -2.12 15.16 -21.81
CA TYR A 479 -2.80 16.05 -20.86
C TYR A 479 -3.53 15.19 -19.84
N ASP A 480 -3.19 15.36 -18.57
CA ASP A 480 -3.95 14.74 -17.50
C ASP A 480 -5.31 15.42 -17.31
N ARG A 481 -6.15 14.88 -16.43
CA ARG A 481 -7.48 15.45 -16.13
C ARG A 481 -7.44 16.81 -15.43
N GLN A 482 -6.28 17.21 -14.93
CA GLN A 482 -6.04 18.52 -14.32
C GLN A 482 -5.53 19.54 -15.36
N GLY A 483 -5.43 19.15 -16.64
CA GLY A 483 -4.98 19.99 -17.73
C GLY A 483 -3.46 20.18 -17.77
N ARG A 484 -2.69 19.41 -16.99
CA ARG A 484 -1.24 19.48 -16.96
C ARG A 484 -0.65 18.69 -18.11
N ASP A 485 0.35 19.26 -18.75
CA ASP A 485 1.05 18.73 -19.90
C ASP A 485 2.23 17.83 -19.50
N TRP A 486 2.34 16.67 -20.16
CA TRP A 486 3.39 15.69 -19.95
C TRP A 486 4.01 15.27 -21.28
N ASP A 487 5.33 15.15 -21.31
CA ASP A 487 6.05 14.64 -22.48
C ASP A 487 5.91 13.13 -22.51
N ALA A 488 5.18 12.60 -23.48
CA ALA A 488 4.89 11.17 -23.61
C ALA A 488 5.78 10.52 -24.68
N THR A 489 6.47 9.43 -24.35
CA THR A 489 7.28 8.66 -25.32
C THR A 489 6.78 7.23 -25.41
N ILE A 490 6.50 6.72 -26.61
CA ILE A 490 6.05 5.33 -26.80
C ILE A 490 7.19 4.38 -26.43
N THR A 491 6.97 3.50 -25.46
CA THR A 491 7.94 2.46 -25.06
C THR A 491 7.59 1.09 -25.61
N ARG A 492 6.30 0.79 -25.78
CA ARG A 492 5.83 -0.50 -26.31
C ARG A 492 4.53 -0.33 -27.07
N LEU A 493 4.37 -1.09 -28.15
CA LEU A 493 3.17 -1.10 -28.97
C LEU A 493 2.60 -2.52 -29.10
N ILE A 494 1.30 -2.66 -28.89
CA ILE A 494 0.52 -3.86 -29.23
C ILE A 494 -0.31 -3.53 -30.47
N GLU A 495 0.07 -4.12 -31.59
CA GLU A 495 -0.58 -3.90 -32.87
C GLU A 495 -1.83 -4.79 -33.00
N ASN A 496 -2.98 -4.14 -33.18
CA ASN A 496 -4.25 -4.78 -33.55
C ASN A 496 -4.95 -3.91 -34.59
N PRO A 497 -5.80 -4.48 -35.47
CA PRO A 497 -6.43 -3.71 -36.54
C PRO A 497 -7.34 -2.62 -35.97
N THR A 498 -7.18 -1.39 -36.44
CA THR A 498 -7.98 -0.23 -36.01
C THR A 498 -9.26 -0.11 -36.85
N SER A 499 -9.22 -0.47 -38.14
CA SER A 499 -10.35 -0.43 -39.08
C SER A 499 -10.37 -1.59 -40.09
N VAL A 500 -11.54 -1.88 -40.67
CA VAL A 500 -11.70 -2.89 -41.74
C VAL A 500 -11.00 -2.44 -43.03
N ALA A 501 -11.05 -1.15 -43.35
CA ALA A 501 -10.42 -0.59 -44.54
C ALA A 501 -8.89 -0.75 -44.50
N GLN A 502 -8.27 -0.56 -43.33
CA GLN A 502 -6.84 -0.82 -43.17
C GLN A 502 -6.52 -2.31 -43.37
N ALA A 503 -7.36 -3.22 -42.87
CA ALA A 503 -7.16 -4.65 -43.00
C ALA A 503 -7.26 -5.17 -44.44
N PHE A 504 -7.97 -4.47 -45.33
CA PHE A 504 -8.01 -4.79 -46.77
C PHE A 504 -6.63 -4.67 -47.42
N PHE A 505 -5.88 -3.62 -47.10
CA PHE A 505 -4.56 -3.36 -47.68
C PHE A 505 -3.42 -4.06 -46.96
N ALA A 506 -3.65 -4.61 -45.76
CA ALA A 506 -2.60 -5.22 -44.94
C ALA A 506 -1.83 -6.37 -45.63
N PRO A 507 -2.46 -7.32 -46.35
CA PRO A 507 -1.74 -8.38 -47.04
C PRO A 507 -0.82 -7.84 -48.15
N TYR A 508 -1.28 -6.84 -48.89
CA TYR A 508 -0.51 -6.20 -49.96
C TYR A 508 0.69 -5.42 -49.41
N LYS A 509 0.50 -4.64 -48.34
CA LYS A 509 1.60 -3.94 -47.66
C LYS A 509 2.66 -4.91 -47.12
N LYS A 510 2.24 -6.03 -46.52
CA LYS A 510 3.16 -7.07 -46.05
C LYS A 510 3.93 -7.70 -47.20
N PHE A 511 3.28 -7.96 -48.33
CA PHE A 511 3.94 -8.49 -49.52
C PHE A 511 4.99 -7.53 -50.09
N VAL A 512 4.66 -6.23 -50.19
CA VAL A 512 5.62 -5.19 -50.60
C VAL A 512 6.80 -5.14 -49.63
N ARG A 513 6.54 -5.14 -48.31
CA ARG A 513 7.61 -5.15 -47.30
C ARG A 513 8.48 -6.40 -47.39
N LEU A 514 7.90 -7.57 -47.67
CA LEU A 514 8.68 -8.79 -47.91
C LEU A 514 9.53 -8.68 -49.18
N ILE A 515 9.04 -8.05 -50.26
CA ILE A 515 9.84 -7.76 -51.45
C ILE A 515 10.97 -6.81 -51.09
N GLU A 516 10.69 -5.72 -50.38
CA GLU A 516 11.71 -4.76 -49.92
C GLU A 516 12.75 -5.45 -49.04
N GLU A 517 12.36 -6.31 -48.11
CA GLU A 517 13.27 -7.09 -47.26
C GLU A 517 14.09 -8.11 -48.07
N GLN A 518 13.53 -8.73 -49.09
CA GLN A 518 14.25 -9.64 -50.00
C GLN A 518 15.20 -8.89 -50.93
N VAL A 519 14.82 -7.69 -51.39
CA VAL A 519 15.67 -6.80 -52.16
C VAL A 519 16.79 -6.25 -51.29
N ALA A 520 16.50 -5.82 -50.06
CA ALA A 520 17.48 -5.39 -49.08
C ALA A 520 18.42 -6.52 -48.67
N LYS A 521 17.92 -7.75 -48.44
CA LYS A 521 18.76 -8.93 -48.20
C LYS A 521 19.61 -9.29 -49.41
N ARG A 522 19.10 -9.17 -50.64
CA ARG A 522 19.89 -9.36 -51.86
C ARG A 522 20.92 -8.26 -52.06
N ALA A 523 20.58 -7.01 -51.75
CA ALA A 523 21.50 -5.88 -51.79
C ALA A 523 22.64 -6.10 -50.78
N ALA A 524 22.31 -6.44 -49.53
CA ALA A 524 23.28 -6.76 -48.50
C ALA A 524 24.13 -8.02 -48.82
N ALA A 525 23.53 -9.05 -49.42
CA ALA A 525 24.27 -10.23 -49.89
C ALA A 525 25.17 -9.92 -51.09
N SER A 526 24.76 -9.00 -51.98
CA SER A 526 25.58 -8.52 -53.09
C SER A 526 26.72 -7.61 -52.61
N GLU A 527 26.49 -6.82 -51.56
CA GLU A 527 27.52 -6.02 -50.88
C GLU A 527 28.53 -6.92 -50.16
N ALA A 528 28.07 -7.95 -49.43
CA ALA A 528 28.94 -8.96 -48.83
C ALA A 528 29.75 -9.75 -49.86
N GLY A 529 29.13 -10.11 -51.01
CA GLY A 529 29.82 -10.72 -52.15
C GLY A 529 30.86 -9.78 -52.78
N SER A 530 30.57 -8.49 -52.86
CA SER A 530 31.51 -7.47 -53.36
C SER A 530 32.65 -7.19 -52.39
N GLN A 531 32.42 -7.20 -51.07
CA GLN A 531 33.47 -7.13 -50.04
C GLN A 531 34.38 -8.36 -50.07
N THR A 532 33.82 -9.55 -50.30
CA THR A 532 34.60 -10.80 -50.44
C THR A 532 35.44 -10.79 -51.72
N ALA A 533 34.90 -10.26 -52.82
CA ALA A 533 35.63 -10.06 -54.07
C ALA A 533 36.76 -9.02 -53.91
N LEU A 534 36.51 -7.91 -53.22
CA LEU A 534 37.50 -6.89 -52.88
C LEU A 534 38.59 -7.43 -51.94
N GLN A 535 38.25 -8.25 -50.95
CA GLN A 535 39.22 -8.95 -50.10
C GLN A 535 40.05 -9.98 -50.88
N SER A 536 39.45 -10.69 -51.84
CA SER A 536 40.17 -11.65 -52.71
C SER A 536 41.11 -10.96 -53.70
N LEU A 537 40.77 -9.73 -54.13
CA LEU A 537 41.62 -8.88 -54.96
C LEU A 537 42.74 -8.23 -54.12
N ALA A 538 42.46 -7.80 -52.89
CA ALA A 538 43.47 -7.32 -51.96
C ALA A 538 44.47 -8.43 -51.57
N GLY A 539 44.00 -9.67 -51.38
CA GLY A 539 44.86 -10.83 -51.12
C GLY A 539 45.76 -11.22 -52.30
N ARG A 540 45.35 -10.93 -53.54
CA ARG A 540 46.16 -11.17 -54.76
C ARG A 540 47.17 -10.06 -55.05
N VAL A 541 46.99 -8.87 -54.49
CA VAL A 541 47.96 -7.75 -54.60
C VAL A 541 49.00 -7.82 -53.47
N ALA A 542 48.67 -8.40 -52.32
CA ALA A 542 49.59 -8.54 -51.18
C ALA A 542 50.58 -9.73 -51.27
N THR A 543 50.51 -10.58 -52.31
CA THR A 543 51.33 -11.80 -52.45
C THR A 543 52.08 -11.89 -53.78
N ALA A 544 52.53 -10.73 -54.28
CA ALA A 544 53.44 -10.62 -55.43
C ALA A 544 54.79 -10.02 -55.02
N ASP A 545 55.48 -10.61 -54.03
CA ASP A 545 56.95 -10.71 -54.05
C ASP A 545 57.51 -11.66 -52.97
N ARG A 546 58.02 -12.81 -53.44
CA ARG A 546 59.13 -13.64 -52.89
C ARG A 546 58.92 -14.58 -51.66
N PRO A 547 59.79 -15.60 -51.46
CA PRO A 547 59.61 -16.96 -51.95
C PRO A 547 59.60 -18.06 -50.84
N ALA A 548 59.50 -19.31 -51.30
CA ALA A 548 59.38 -20.61 -50.59
C ALA A 548 60.22 -20.83 -49.32
N ASP A 549 59.67 -21.57 -48.33
CA ASP A 549 60.22 -22.88 -47.93
C ASP A 549 59.33 -23.70 -46.96
N ALA A 550 59.76 -24.95 -46.77
CA ALA A 550 59.10 -26.16 -46.29
C ALA A 550 58.68 -26.31 -44.80
N SER A 551 57.86 -27.37 -44.61
CA SER A 551 57.90 -28.34 -43.51
C SER A 551 56.84 -28.26 -42.38
N THR A 552 56.07 -29.37 -42.32
CA THR A 552 55.75 -30.21 -41.16
C THR A 552 55.02 -29.64 -39.92
N ALA A 553 53.77 -30.11 -39.80
CA ALA A 553 53.28 -31.06 -38.77
C ALA A 553 52.70 -30.56 -37.43
N ALA A 554 51.56 -31.22 -37.10
CA ALA A 554 50.96 -31.49 -35.77
C ALA A 554 50.20 -30.34 -35.08
N LYS A 555 49.04 -30.49 -34.41
CA LYS A 555 48.24 -31.67 -33.98
C LYS A 555 46.81 -31.19 -33.57
N ALA A 556 45.82 -32.09 -33.72
CA ALA A 556 44.41 -31.98 -33.29
C ALA A 556 44.23 -32.11 -31.74
N PRO A 557 43.02 -31.94 -31.12
CA PRO A 557 41.81 -32.82 -31.26
C PRO A 557 40.46 -32.03 -31.16
N ALA A 558 39.22 -32.54 -31.20
CA ALA A 558 38.58 -33.82 -31.52
C ALA A 558 37.10 -33.56 -31.88
N ARG A 559 36.55 -34.53 -32.62
CA ARG A 559 35.24 -34.64 -33.28
C ARG A 559 34.26 -35.45 -32.39
N PRO A 560 32.96 -35.59 -32.73
CA PRO A 560 32.55 -36.64 -33.68
C PRO A 560 31.59 -36.16 -34.79
N GLY A 561 31.73 -36.76 -35.98
CA GLY A 561 30.94 -36.47 -37.19
C GLY A 561 29.65 -37.31 -37.32
N PRO A 562 29.04 -37.38 -38.52
CA PRO A 562 29.66 -38.14 -39.61
C PRO A 562 29.71 -37.40 -40.97
N VAL A 563 30.40 -38.06 -41.89
CA VAL A 563 31.03 -37.63 -43.15
C VAL A 563 30.10 -37.75 -44.36
N LEU A 564 30.29 -36.92 -45.40
CA LEU A 564 30.24 -37.19 -46.85
C LEU A 564 30.75 -35.93 -47.63
N PRO A 565 31.23 -36.02 -48.88
CA PRO A 565 32.56 -35.52 -49.26
C PRO A 565 32.57 -34.29 -50.18
N SER A 566 33.77 -33.71 -50.27
CA SER A 566 34.24 -32.70 -51.22
C SER A 566 34.10 -33.11 -52.69
N GLY A 567 33.84 -32.14 -53.57
CA GLY A 567 34.04 -32.31 -55.00
C GLY A 567 33.54 -31.14 -55.83
N SER A 568 34.42 -30.20 -56.16
CA SER A 568 34.19 -29.18 -57.16
C SER A 568 33.91 -29.80 -58.52
N ARG A 569 32.66 -29.68 -58.97
CA ARG A 569 32.23 -29.55 -60.36
C ARG A 569 30.76 -29.13 -60.29
N ILE A 570 30.39 -28.09 -61.02
CA ILE A 570 28.98 -27.76 -61.24
C ILE A 570 28.39 -28.97 -61.97
N ASP A 571 27.68 -29.80 -61.22
CA ASP A 571 27.07 -30.99 -61.76
C ASP A 571 25.90 -30.55 -62.62
N VAL A 572 25.89 -30.97 -63.88
CA VAL A 572 24.77 -30.72 -64.79
C VAL A 572 23.48 -31.28 -64.18
N GLY A 573 23.57 -32.26 -63.27
CA GLY A 573 22.47 -32.74 -62.43
C GLY A 573 21.97 -31.76 -61.35
N THR A 574 22.81 -30.90 -60.76
CA THR A 574 22.37 -29.87 -59.79
C THR A 574 21.81 -28.64 -60.51
N VAL A 575 22.37 -28.26 -61.66
CA VAL A 575 21.79 -27.21 -62.53
C VAL A 575 20.51 -27.69 -63.21
N ALA A 576 20.40 -28.98 -63.55
CA ALA A 576 19.15 -29.58 -64.00
C ALA A 576 18.14 -29.76 -62.87
N ALA A 577 18.54 -30.10 -61.63
CA ALA A 577 17.61 -30.17 -60.50
C ALA A 577 17.12 -28.78 -60.08
N ILE A 578 17.98 -27.75 -60.10
CA ILE A 578 17.59 -26.34 -59.87
C ILE A 578 16.78 -25.81 -61.07
N GLY A 579 17.13 -26.20 -62.30
CA GLY A 579 16.41 -25.86 -63.54
C GLY A 579 15.06 -26.56 -63.69
N VAL A 580 14.90 -27.77 -63.17
CA VAL A 580 13.64 -28.53 -63.13
C VAL A 580 12.82 -28.12 -61.90
N ALA A 581 13.43 -27.70 -60.79
CA ALA A 581 12.71 -27.10 -59.66
C ALA A 581 12.19 -25.67 -59.98
N LEU A 582 13.00 -24.80 -60.59
CA LEU A 582 12.51 -23.53 -61.12
C LEU A 582 11.61 -23.71 -62.34
N GLY A 583 11.88 -24.70 -63.19
CA GLY A 583 11.09 -25.03 -64.37
C GLY A 583 9.72 -25.61 -64.03
N SER A 584 9.59 -26.39 -62.94
CA SER A 584 8.31 -26.88 -62.43
C SER A 584 7.50 -25.79 -61.74
N ILE A 585 8.13 -24.88 -60.99
CA ILE A 585 7.44 -23.68 -60.46
C ILE A 585 6.97 -22.79 -61.61
N SER A 586 7.79 -22.63 -62.65
CA SER A 586 7.44 -21.87 -63.85
C SER A 586 6.36 -22.57 -64.69
N ALA A 587 6.41 -23.89 -64.84
CA ALA A 587 5.40 -24.68 -65.56
C ALA A 587 4.07 -24.74 -64.81
N VAL A 588 4.10 -24.79 -63.48
CA VAL A 588 2.90 -24.67 -62.63
C VAL A 588 2.34 -23.25 -62.71
N LEU A 589 3.17 -22.21 -62.65
CA LEU A 589 2.74 -20.82 -62.84
C LEU A 589 2.17 -20.58 -64.24
N VAL A 590 2.83 -21.08 -65.29
CA VAL A 590 2.36 -21.01 -66.69
C VAL A 590 1.10 -21.86 -66.88
N GLY A 591 0.98 -23.01 -66.23
CA GLY A 591 -0.22 -23.85 -66.26
C GLY A 591 -1.41 -23.18 -65.56
N ILE A 592 -1.17 -22.52 -64.43
CA ILE A 592 -2.16 -21.69 -63.72
C ILE A 592 -2.52 -20.46 -64.57
N PHE A 593 -1.54 -19.80 -65.19
CA PHE A 593 -1.76 -18.66 -66.09
C PHE A 593 -2.53 -19.06 -67.36
N GLY A 594 -2.21 -20.22 -67.94
CA GLY A 594 -2.91 -20.78 -69.09
C GLY A 594 -4.36 -21.10 -68.75
N LYS A 595 -4.60 -21.76 -67.61
CA LYS A 595 -5.96 -22.00 -67.09
C LYS A 595 -6.70 -20.70 -66.73
N PHE A 596 -5.99 -19.65 -66.33
CA PHE A 596 -6.56 -18.33 -66.06
C PHE A 596 -6.96 -17.59 -67.35
N ILE A 597 -6.20 -17.77 -68.44
CA ILE A 597 -6.53 -17.24 -69.76
C ILE A 597 -7.69 -18.01 -70.42
N ASP A 598 -7.76 -19.33 -70.22
CA ASP A 598 -8.86 -20.19 -70.69
C ASP A 598 -10.23 -19.83 -70.08
N LEU A 599 -10.27 -19.05 -69.00
CA LEU A 599 -11.50 -18.64 -68.32
C LEU A 599 -12.33 -17.60 -69.11
N GLY A 600 -11.76 -16.96 -70.14
CA GLY A 600 -12.45 -16.04 -71.05
C GLY A 600 -13.37 -15.02 -70.33
N GLN A 601 -14.67 -15.17 -70.49
CA GLN A 601 -15.70 -14.30 -69.88
C GLN A 601 -15.70 -14.26 -68.34
N TRP A 602 -15.16 -15.28 -67.67
CA TRP A 602 -15.13 -15.35 -66.21
C TRP A 602 -13.90 -14.65 -65.60
N ILE A 603 -13.01 -14.08 -66.42
CA ILE A 603 -11.78 -13.41 -65.95
C ILE A 603 -12.07 -12.26 -64.94
N PRO A 604 -13.06 -11.36 -65.15
CA PRO A 604 -13.40 -10.33 -64.16
C PRO A 604 -13.88 -10.94 -62.83
N VAL A 605 -14.64 -12.04 -62.89
CA VAL A 605 -15.13 -12.76 -61.71
C VAL A 605 -13.98 -13.45 -60.98
N ALA A 606 -13.03 -14.05 -61.73
CA ALA A 606 -11.84 -14.66 -61.17
C ALA A 606 -10.92 -13.62 -60.51
N LEU A 607 -10.76 -12.44 -61.10
CA LEU A 607 -9.98 -11.33 -60.52
C LEU A 607 -10.62 -10.84 -59.20
N VAL A 608 -11.94 -10.65 -59.19
CA VAL A 608 -12.69 -10.30 -57.96
C VAL A 608 -12.55 -11.42 -56.92
N GLY A 609 -12.64 -12.68 -57.35
CA GLY A 609 -12.42 -13.86 -56.50
C GLY A 609 -11.04 -13.90 -55.86
N ILE A 610 -9.98 -13.55 -56.61
CA ILE A 610 -8.61 -13.44 -56.10
C ILE A 610 -8.50 -12.30 -55.08
N VAL A 611 -9.04 -11.13 -55.39
CA VAL A 611 -9.03 -9.98 -54.47
C VAL A 611 -9.74 -10.35 -53.16
N ILE A 612 -10.88 -11.03 -53.23
CA ILE A 612 -11.61 -11.52 -52.06
C ILE A 612 -10.84 -12.64 -51.34
N ALA A 613 -10.18 -13.55 -52.05
CA ALA A 613 -9.39 -14.63 -51.43
C ALA A 613 -8.18 -14.08 -50.65
N ILE A 614 -7.54 -13.03 -51.16
CA ILE A 614 -6.39 -12.37 -50.52
C ILE A 614 -6.84 -11.45 -49.36
N SER A 615 -7.83 -10.58 -49.61
CA SER A 615 -8.22 -9.55 -48.65
C SER A 615 -9.36 -9.96 -47.71
N GLY A 616 -10.25 -10.84 -48.16
CA GLY A 616 -11.46 -11.27 -47.44
C GLY A 616 -11.18 -11.92 -46.08
N PRO A 617 -10.22 -12.87 -45.95
CA PRO A 617 -9.86 -13.43 -44.65
C PRO A 617 -9.37 -12.36 -43.67
N SER A 618 -8.56 -11.40 -44.13
CA SER A 618 -8.04 -10.31 -43.30
C SER A 618 -9.13 -9.33 -42.86
N MET A 619 -10.05 -8.98 -43.77
CA MET A 619 -11.22 -8.17 -43.46
C MET A 619 -12.16 -8.86 -42.49
N LEU A 620 -12.40 -10.16 -42.64
CA LEU A 620 -13.25 -10.95 -41.75
C LEU A 620 -12.65 -11.03 -40.35
N ILE A 621 -11.34 -11.30 -40.23
CA ILE A 621 -10.62 -11.31 -38.95
C ILE A 621 -10.67 -9.92 -38.29
N ALA A 622 -10.43 -8.86 -39.06
CA ALA A 622 -10.55 -7.49 -38.54
C ALA A 622 -11.97 -7.20 -38.07
N TRP A 623 -12.98 -7.52 -38.87
CA TRP A 623 -14.39 -7.35 -38.49
C TRP A 623 -14.76 -8.10 -37.20
N LEU A 624 -14.29 -9.35 -37.04
CA LEU A 624 -14.45 -10.13 -35.82
C LEU A 624 -13.73 -9.48 -34.63
N LYS A 625 -12.47 -9.08 -34.80
CA LYS A 625 -11.68 -8.41 -33.75
C LYS A 625 -12.32 -7.10 -33.31
N LEU A 626 -12.78 -6.28 -34.25
CA LEU A 626 -13.46 -5.00 -33.98
C LEU A 626 -14.75 -5.16 -33.17
N ARG A 627 -15.54 -6.21 -33.44
CA ARG A 627 -16.77 -6.50 -32.70
C ARG A 627 -16.53 -7.16 -31.33
N GLN A 628 -15.34 -7.71 -31.12
CA GLN A 628 -14.94 -8.39 -29.90
C GLN A 628 -13.99 -7.55 -29.04
N ARG A 629 -13.78 -6.27 -29.36
CA ARG A 629 -13.01 -5.35 -28.50
C ARG A 629 -13.67 -5.24 -27.13
N SER A 630 -12.89 -5.45 -26.09
CA SER A 630 -13.38 -5.41 -24.71
C SER A 630 -12.51 -4.52 -23.85
N LEU A 631 -13.15 -3.75 -22.98
CA LEU A 631 -12.47 -2.92 -21.99
C LEU A 631 -11.96 -3.73 -20.80
N GLY A 632 -12.61 -4.86 -20.48
CA GLY A 632 -12.27 -5.74 -19.35
C GLY A 632 -10.77 -6.02 -19.20
N PRO A 633 -10.10 -6.68 -20.18
CA PRO A 633 -8.69 -7.01 -20.06
C PRO A 633 -7.73 -5.80 -19.97
N ILE A 634 -8.17 -4.62 -20.41
CA ILE A 634 -7.38 -3.39 -20.24
C ILE A 634 -7.43 -2.95 -18.77
N LEU A 635 -8.62 -2.94 -18.17
CA LEU A 635 -8.79 -2.51 -16.79
C LEU A 635 -8.35 -3.57 -15.77
N ASP A 636 -8.59 -4.85 -16.05
CA ASP A 636 -8.15 -5.97 -15.20
C ASP A 636 -6.63 -5.94 -15.00
N ALA A 637 -5.90 -5.56 -16.05
CA ALA A 637 -4.46 -5.40 -16.03
C ALA A 637 -3.97 -4.18 -15.21
N SER A 638 -4.85 -3.21 -14.95
CA SER A 638 -4.62 -2.03 -14.11
C SER A 638 -5.12 -2.20 -12.66
N GLY A 639 -5.46 -3.43 -12.25
CA GLY A 639 -5.86 -3.75 -10.87
C GLY A 639 -7.36 -3.69 -10.61
N TRP A 640 -8.18 -3.41 -11.63
CA TRP A 640 -9.63 -3.53 -11.54
C TRP A 640 -10.05 -5.00 -11.63
N ALA A 641 -11.27 -5.31 -11.20
CA ALA A 641 -11.92 -6.58 -11.55
C ALA A 641 -13.22 -6.28 -12.26
N ILE A 642 -13.22 -6.40 -13.58
CA ILE A 642 -14.38 -6.11 -14.42
C ILE A 642 -15.26 -7.34 -14.57
N ASN A 643 -16.55 -7.16 -14.34
CA ASN A 643 -17.56 -8.18 -14.57
C ASN A 643 -18.19 -8.02 -15.97
N GLY A 644 -18.21 -9.12 -16.71
CA GLY A 644 -18.81 -9.19 -18.04
C GLY A 644 -17.94 -8.67 -19.19
N ARG A 645 -18.45 -8.83 -20.41
CA ARG A 645 -17.75 -8.47 -21.65
C ARG A 645 -18.15 -7.05 -22.06
N MET A 646 -17.57 -6.06 -21.40
CA MET A 646 -17.79 -4.64 -21.71
C MET A 646 -17.27 -4.28 -23.11
N LYS A 647 -18.14 -4.34 -24.12
CA LYS A 647 -17.73 -4.20 -25.52
C LYS A 647 -17.58 -2.74 -25.91
N VAL A 648 -16.44 -2.42 -26.52
CA VAL A 648 -16.23 -1.14 -27.21
C VAL A 648 -16.65 -1.32 -28.67
N ASN A 649 -17.87 -0.88 -29.00
CA ASN A 649 -18.36 -0.96 -30.37
C ASN A 649 -17.63 0.05 -31.28
N VAL A 650 -17.79 -0.08 -32.60
CA VAL A 650 -17.08 0.76 -33.58
C VAL A 650 -17.44 2.24 -33.44
N ARG A 651 -18.69 2.57 -33.08
CA ARG A 651 -19.13 3.96 -32.87
C ARG A 651 -18.45 4.60 -31.65
N LEU A 652 -18.43 3.90 -30.53
CA LEU A 652 -17.76 4.32 -29.30
C LEU A 652 -16.24 4.41 -29.53
N GLY A 653 -15.66 3.42 -30.21
CA GLY A 653 -14.26 3.44 -30.60
C GLY A 653 -13.90 4.66 -31.47
N GLY A 654 -14.73 5.03 -32.44
CA GLY A 654 -14.52 6.23 -33.25
C GLY A 654 -14.64 7.56 -32.48
N MET A 655 -15.24 7.55 -31.29
CA MET A 655 -15.33 8.72 -30.41
C MET A 655 -14.17 8.80 -29.41
N LEU A 656 -13.67 7.63 -28.95
CA LEU A 656 -12.55 7.53 -28.00
C LEU A 656 -11.18 7.85 -28.62
N SER A 657 -11.08 7.77 -29.95
CA SER A 657 -9.92 8.24 -30.70
C SER A 657 -10.37 9.01 -31.92
N GLN A 658 -9.94 10.25 -32.05
CA GLN A 658 -10.35 11.15 -33.14
C GLN A 658 -9.14 11.56 -33.96
N THR A 659 -9.31 11.59 -35.29
CA THR A 659 -8.30 12.11 -36.22
C THR A 659 -8.49 13.61 -36.40
N ALA A 660 -7.42 14.33 -36.73
CA ALA A 660 -7.50 15.75 -37.05
C ALA A 660 -8.44 16.00 -38.23
N HIS A 661 -9.43 16.87 -38.03
CA HIS A 661 -10.32 17.38 -39.06
C HIS A 661 -10.20 18.89 -39.16
N VAL A 662 -10.33 19.42 -40.38
CA VAL A 662 -10.42 20.86 -40.59
C VAL A 662 -11.82 21.32 -40.17
N PRO A 663 -11.96 22.42 -39.39
CA PRO A 663 -13.26 22.90 -38.94
C PRO A 663 -14.24 23.13 -40.09
N PRO A 664 -15.55 22.85 -39.90
CA PRO A 664 -16.56 23.09 -40.92
C PRO A 664 -16.59 24.58 -41.29
N GLY A 665 -16.42 24.89 -42.59
CA GLY A 665 -16.35 26.26 -43.10
C GLY A 665 -14.94 26.82 -43.30
N ALA A 666 -13.90 26.21 -42.73
CA ALA A 666 -12.53 26.61 -43.00
C ALA A 666 -12.10 26.14 -44.41
N ARG A 667 -11.64 27.08 -45.23
CA ARG A 667 -11.11 26.82 -46.57
C ARG A 667 -9.60 26.73 -46.51
N ARG A 668 -9.01 25.73 -47.17
CA ARG A 668 -7.55 25.65 -47.34
C ARG A 668 -7.14 26.73 -48.35
N ILE A 669 -6.39 27.74 -47.90
CA ILE A 669 -6.14 28.99 -48.64
C ILE A 669 -5.09 28.80 -49.75
N ALA A 670 -4.19 27.82 -49.64
CA ALA A 670 -3.17 27.55 -50.65
C ALA A 670 -2.98 26.03 -50.88
N PRO A 671 -2.72 25.59 -52.13
CA PRO A 671 -2.23 24.25 -52.38
C PRO A 671 -0.83 24.10 -51.79
N ASP A 672 -0.62 23.03 -51.03
CA ASP A 672 0.68 22.69 -50.42
C ASP A 672 1.76 22.55 -51.50
N PRO A 673 2.79 23.43 -51.53
CA PRO A 673 3.83 23.41 -52.56
C PRO A 673 4.79 22.23 -52.43
N TYR A 674 4.84 21.56 -51.28
CA TYR A 674 5.68 20.39 -51.00
C TYR A 674 4.92 19.07 -51.08
N ARG A 675 3.61 19.12 -51.31
CA ARG A 675 2.82 17.93 -51.55
C ARG A 675 3.26 17.30 -52.87
N GLN A 676 4.06 16.23 -52.77
CA GLN A 676 4.28 15.33 -53.90
C GLN A 676 2.90 14.86 -54.35
N ARG A 677 2.46 15.35 -55.51
CA ARG A 677 1.24 14.84 -56.13
C ARG A 677 1.51 13.36 -56.34
N PRO A 678 0.78 12.42 -55.71
CA PRO A 678 0.86 11.04 -56.15
C PRO A 678 0.57 11.12 -57.63
N GLY A 679 1.52 10.71 -58.46
CA GLY A 679 1.48 10.97 -59.89
C GLY A 679 0.14 10.49 -60.40
N LEU A 680 -0.79 11.43 -60.65
CA LEU A 680 -2.11 11.10 -61.17
C LEU A 680 -1.90 10.34 -62.47
N ALA A 681 -0.83 10.62 -63.21
CA ALA A 681 -0.34 9.84 -64.34
C ALA A 681 -0.07 8.36 -64.02
N GLY A 682 0.52 7.99 -62.88
CA GLY A 682 0.78 6.59 -62.53
C GLY A 682 -0.49 5.84 -62.11
N ALA A 683 -1.36 6.48 -61.33
CA ALA A 683 -2.66 5.91 -60.95
C ALA A 683 -3.64 5.88 -62.13
N LEU A 684 -3.69 6.95 -62.93
CA LEU A 684 -4.46 7.00 -64.19
C LEU A 684 -3.89 6.04 -65.22
N ALA A 685 -2.56 5.88 -65.35
CA ALA A 685 -1.96 4.90 -66.25
C ALA A 685 -2.28 3.47 -65.78
N ALA A 686 -2.21 3.19 -64.48
CA ALA A 686 -2.64 1.91 -63.94
C ALA A 686 -4.14 1.66 -64.20
N VAL A 687 -4.99 2.66 -63.95
CA VAL A 687 -6.44 2.57 -64.20
C VAL A 687 -6.74 2.48 -65.70
N THR A 688 -6.05 3.22 -66.58
CA THR A 688 -6.23 3.12 -68.04
C THR A 688 -5.62 1.85 -68.61
N CYS A 689 -4.54 1.31 -68.03
CA CYS A 689 -4.05 -0.02 -68.38
C CYS A 689 -5.04 -1.10 -67.96
N VAL A 690 -5.62 -1.01 -66.76
CA VAL A 690 -6.62 -1.98 -66.29
C VAL A 690 -7.92 -1.85 -67.08
N VAL A 691 -8.44 -0.64 -67.27
CA VAL A 691 -9.65 -0.37 -68.07
C VAL A 691 -9.38 -0.72 -69.54
N GLY A 692 -8.21 -0.40 -70.08
CA GLY A 692 -7.80 -0.76 -71.43
C GLY A 692 -7.67 -2.27 -71.61
N ALA A 693 -7.08 -2.98 -70.65
CA ALA A 693 -7.03 -4.43 -70.65
C ALA A 693 -8.43 -5.04 -70.56
N VAL A 694 -9.31 -4.52 -69.69
CA VAL A 694 -10.70 -4.98 -69.56
C VAL A 694 -11.52 -4.69 -70.83
N LEU A 695 -11.35 -3.53 -71.46
CA LEU A 695 -12.01 -3.16 -72.71
C LEU A 695 -11.49 -4.01 -73.88
N LEU A 696 -10.19 -4.26 -73.96
CA LEU A 696 -9.58 -5.10 -74.98
C LEU A 696 -9.98 -6.57 -74.82
N LEU A 697 -10.16 -7.02 -73.58
CA LEU A 697 -10.69 -8.35 -73.24
C LEU A 697 -12.19 -8.45 -73.51
N ALA A 698 -12.98 -7.42 -73.19
CA ALA A 698 -14.40 -7.34 -73.52
C ALA A 698 -14.65 -7.24 -75.04
N TRP A 699 -13.75 -6.60 -75.78
CA TRP A 699 -13.76 -6.58 -77.23
C TRP A 699 -13.42 -7.95 -77.82
N ARG A 700 -12.38 -8.61 -77.30
CA ARG A 700 -11.97 -9.96 -77.73
C ARG A 700 -12.97 -11.08 -77.40
N MET A 701 -13.88 -10.83 -76.46
CA MET A 701 -14.93 -11.76 -76.03
C MET A 701 -16.31 -11.42 -76.63
N ASP A 702 -16.36 -10.55 -77.66
CA ASP A 702 -17.55 -10.09 -78.38
C ASP A 702 -18.63 -9.38 -77.53
N TRP A 703 -18.31 -9.03 -76.28
CA TRP A 703 -19.25 -8.40 -75.34
C TRP A 703 -19.65 -6.98 -75.74
N LEU A 704 -18.79 -6.32 -76.53
CA LEU A 704 -18.97 -4.94 -76.98
C LEU A 704 -19.54 -4.86 -78.40
N ASP A 705 -19.66 -5.97 -79.12
CA ASP A 705 -19.99 -5.98 -80.56
C ASP A 705 -21.36 -5.42 -80.90
N HIS A 706 -22.37 -5.63 -80.03
CA HIS A 706 -23.71 -5.04 -80.23
C HIS A 706 -23.67 -3.50 -80.19
N ARG A 707 -22.69 -2.91 -79.49
CA ARG A 707 -22.60 -1.44 -79.33
C ARG A 707 -21.50 -0.80 -80.16
N LEU A 708 -20.73 -1.58 -80.92
CA LEU A 708 -19.63 -1.11 -81.77
C LEU A 708 -20.05 -1.08 -83.25
N PRO A 709 -19.56 -0.12 -84.05
CA PRO A 709 -19.76 -0.11 -85.50
C PRO A 709 -19.15 -1.37 -86.15
N PRO A 710 -19.68 -1.85 -87.30
CA PRO A 710 -19.23 -3.11 -87.93
C PRO A 710 -17.72 -3.20 -88.22
N ARG A 711 -17.04 -2.05 -88.38
CA ARG A 711 -15.58 -1.98 -88.64
C ARG A 711 -14.71 -2.20 -87.40
N LEU A 712 -15.31 -2.17 -86.21
CA LEU A 712 -14.65 -2.30 -84.92
C LEU A 712 -15.19 -3.51 -84.14
N GLN A 713 -15.99 -4.37 -84.77
CA GLN A 713 -16.42 -5.64 -84.18
C GLN A 713 -15.27 -6.65 -84.27
N HIS A 714 -15.20 -7.55 -83.29
CA HIS A 714 -14.17 -8.56 -83.26
C HIS A 714 -14.55 -9.72 -84.20
N ASP A 715 -14.05 -9.68 -85.44
CA ASP A 715 -14.31 -10.71 -86.44
C ASP A 715 -13.16 -11.75 -86.44
N PRO A 716 -13.36 -12.99 -85.94
CA PRO A 716 -12.31 -14.00 -85.91
C PRO A 716 -11.92 -14.50 -87.32
N ALA A 717 -12.65 -14.12 -88.38
CA ALA A 717 -12.52 -14.71 -89.71
C ALA A 717 -11.36 -14.20 -90.58
N ALA A 718 -10.52 -13.26 -90.12
CA ALA A 718 -9.48 -12.66 -90.97
C ALA A 718 -8.08 -13.34 -90.93
N ALA A 719 -7.90 -14.43 -90.18
CA ALA A 719 -6.59 -15.07 -90.01
C ALA A 719 -6.56 -16.55 -90.43
N SER A 720 -6.88 -16.86 -91.70
CA SER A 720 -6.22 -17.91 -92.49
C SER A 720 -6.79 -18.01 -93.90
N ALA A 721 -6.12 -17.41 -94.88
CA ALA A 721 -6.15 -17.88 -96.25
C ALA A 721 -4.72 -17.84 -96.79
N PRO A 722 -4.01 -18.99 -96.88
CA PRO A 722 -2.79 -19.05 -97.69
C PRO A 722 -3.21 -19.04 -99.17
N GLY A 723 -2.68 -18.09 -99.93
CA GLY A 723 -2.86 -18.03 -101.38
C GLY A 723 -1.96 -19.03 -102.09
N ALA A 724 -2.58 -19.74 -103.05
CA ALA A 724 -2.04 -20.52 -104.17
C ALA A 724 -1.15 -21.73 -103.85
#